data_AF-A0A942EXN4-F1
#
_entry.id   AF-A0A942EXN4-F1
#
_cell.length_a   1.000
_cell.length_b   1.000
_cell.length_c   1.000
_cell.angle_alpha   90.00
_cell.angle_beta   90.00
_cell.angle_gamma   90.00
#
_symmetry.space_group_name_H-M   'P 1'
#
loop_
_entity.id
_entity.type
_entity.pdbx_description
1 polymer ?
#
loop_
_entity_poly.entity_id
_entity_poly.type
_entity_poly.pdbx_seq_one_letter_code
_entity_poly.pdbx_strand_id
1 'polypeptide(L)'
;MNKIEISFTNCYGIRSLSHEFEFGNAMPGNKTFAIYAPNGLMKTSFTRTFEKLAQGRTPEEERYNRPSTCQVLIDGNPISSDRIYVLKSDIDIQEDSPAITNILVNPEHKARYDSLLIDLDKQKTKLINSLQKKSGVAKKDIEKKLIEDAGINDFSSCIAMLKEGAIEEDFIELNYSTLFDPKAQEVLKSAEFIASAKEFNARYQELFNQEGTIYSKGVFNPAKAEASFSTLDRQGFFAGGHLVQMRGSKSAIGKTELEVLLNKIHATIDSDEHLKKIRTGLAKNAQTQELTELLEKLTSDQIDRLLEKLRPENQDGFRRCLWSQYIQGNSDATYYLELHEQTKDEINAIEAQAAQAAPRWTEAVDLFNDRFVDMPFTLSIFNQTQAALGKEKARLKFTFRDGEDTVEWSRSEMKTLSQGEKRALYLLNFIFETKSRSQSTDETLFIIDDVADSFDYKNKHAIVQYLEDLDNSPRFYQIILTHNFDFFRTLANNFVHRKRCLMANRQIDGISLSIADGISNYFIGILKKKIHIDPRAMCATIPFTRNLIEYTKGEENQHYLRLTSLLHLKQDTSEITVKDYLDIYNEIFETNHPGDDRSIKQVLEEQALEISIEEDRSGLNLEDKVLLSMAIRMKSEEFLIQRIRILKNDPGYWCNSKSQFGALMKEFSKLDPTSSALRTLEKVSITVSSNIHLNSFMYEPILDLTVDHLISLYTEVSGL
;
A
#
# COMPACT_ATOMS: atom_id res chain seq x y z
N MET A 1 2.98 -31.16 2.20
CA MET A 1 4.43 -30.98 1.93
C MET A 1 5.22 -31.70 3.01
N ASN A 2 6.00 -32.73 2.65
CA ASN A 2 6.86 -33.43 3.63
C ASN A 2 8.30 -32.94 3.60
N LYS A 3 8.79 -32.53 2.43
CA LYS A 3 10.18 -32.17 2.21
C LYS A 3 10.30 -31.06 1.16
N ILE A 4 11.16 -30.08 1.42
CA ILE A 4 11.51 -29.01 0.47
C ILE A 4 13.02 -29.01 0.25
N GLU A 5 13.45 -29.20 -0.98
CA GLU A 5 14.85 -29.12 -1.39
C GLU A 5 15.09 -27.79 -2.11
N ILE A 6 16.13 -27.06 -1.70
CA ILE A 6 16.58 -25.84 -2.36
C ILE A 6 17.99 -25.98 -2.91
N SER A 7 18.23 -25.39 -4.07
CA SER A 7 19.56 -25.24 -4.66
C SER A 7 19.63 -23.91 -5.42
N PHE A 8 20.39 -22.96 -4.86
CA PHE A 8 20.58 -21.62 -5.41
C PHE A 8 22.04 -21.39 -5.79
N THR A 9 22.28 -20.83 -6.97
CA THR A 9 23.59 -20.33 -7.40
C THR A 9 23.43 -18.92 -7.96
N ASN A 10 24.20 -17.98 -7.43
CA ASN A 10 24.17 -16.55 -7.81
C ASN A 10 22.78 -15.88 -7.75
N CYS A 11 21.90 -16.26 -6.83
CA CYS A 11 20.57 -15.64 -6.70
C CYS A 11 20.60 -14.42 -5.78
N TYR A 12 20.44 -13.21 -6.33
CA TYR A 12 20.35 -11.94 -5.58
C TYR A 12 21.45 -11.72 -4.52
N GLY A 13 22.67 -12.22 -4.74
CA GLY A 13 23.82 -12.12 -3.83
C GLY A 13 24.18 -13.42 -3.08
N ILE A 14 23.34 -14.45 -3.13
CA ILE A 14 23.68 -15.80 -2.65
C ILE A 14 24.58 -16.47 -3.69
N ARG A 15 25.86 -16.68 -3.39
CA ARG A 15 26.81 -17.35 -4.29
C ARG A 15 26.43 -18.81 -4.52
N SER A 16 26.22 -19.56 -3.44
CA SER A 16 25.71 -20.93 -3.44
C SER A 16 24.98 -21.20 -2.13
N LEU A 17 23.83 -21.89 -2.19
CA LEU A 17 23.10 -22.38 -1.03
C LEU A 17 22.34 -23.65 -1.44
N SER A 18 22.57 -24.76 -0.75
CA SER A 18 21.77 -25.96 -0.90
C SER A 18 21.38 -26.52 0.46
N HIS A 19 20.11 -26.83 0.63
CA HIS A 19 19.59 -27.37 1.89
C HIS A 19 18.29 -28.14 1.67
N GLU A 20 18.01 -29.04 2.60
CA GLU A 20 16.80 -29.86 2.63
C GLU A 20 16.02 -29.58 3.91
N PHE A 21 14.79 -29.08 3.76
CA PHE A 21 13.88 -28.81 4.85
C PHE A 21 12.89 -29.98 5.01
N GLU A 22 13.10 -30.79 6.03
CA GLU A 22 12.22 -31.92 6.37
C GLU A 22 11.09 -31.51 7.34
N PHE A 23 9.86 -31.52 6.85
CA PHE A 23 8.64 -31.25 7.61
C PHE A 23 7.98 -32.53 8.18
N GLY A 24 8.40 -33.72 7.75
CA GLY A 24 7.83 -35.02 8.14
C GLY A 24 7.97 -35.36 9.63
N ASN A 25 6.94 -35.01 10.42
CA ASN A 25 6.45 -35.69 11.63
C ASN A 25 5.28 -34.83 12.18
N ALA A 26 4.04 -35.26 11.93
CA ALA A 26 2.81 -34.51 12.20
C ALA A 26 2.43 -34.40 13.70
N MET A 27 3.36 -33.93 14.53
CA MET A 27 3.03 -33.37 15.84
C MET A 27 2.68 -31.88 15.66
N PRO A 28 1.81 -31.29 16.49
CA PRO A 28 1.69 -29.83 16.58
C PRO A 28 3.06 -29.20 16.88
N GLY A 29 3.47 -28.11 16.21
CA GLY A 29 4.80 -27.50 16.37
C GLY A 29 5.85 -27.90 15.32
N ASN A 30 5.43 -28.58 14.25
CA ASN A 30 6.34 -29.18 13.27
C ASN A 30 6.12 -28.72 11.81
N LYS A 31 5.73 -27.47 11.54
CA LYS A 31 5.68 -26.97 10.15
C LYS A 31 6.50 -25.71 9.91
N THR A 32 7.33 -25.35 10.87
CA THR A 32 8.13 -24.14 10.83
C THR A 32 9.61 -24.45 10.95
N PHE A 33 10.40 -23.80 10.09
CA PHE A 33 11.84 -23.60 10.27
C PHE A 33 12.10 -22.15 10.66
N ALA A 34 12.94 -21.94 11.65
CA ALA A 34 13.48 -20.64 11.98
C ALA A 34 14.95 -20.63 11.59
N ILE A 35 15.41 -19.59 10.90
CA ILE A 35 16.79 -19.43 10.46
C ILE A 35 17.33 -18.12 11.02
N TYR A 36 18.30 -18.21 11.91
CA TYR A 36 19.09 -17.05 12.32
C TYR A 36 20.12 -16.74 11.25
N ALA A 37 20.10 -15.53 10.71
CA ALA A 37 21.02 -15.07 9.68
C ALA A 37 21.40 -13.59 9.92
N PRO A 38 22.70 -13.28 10.08
CA PRO A 38 23.17 -11.90 10.23
C PRO A 38 22.80 -11.01 9.04
N ASN A 39 22.78 -9.69 9.28
CA ASN A 39 22.51 -8.70 8.24
C ASN A 39 23.55 -8.79 7.11
N GLY A 40 23.07 -8.69 5.87
CA GLY A 40 23.91 -8.79 4.67
C GLY A 40 24.38 -10.20 4.30
N LEU A 41 23.88 -11.26 4.95
CA LEU A 41 24.22 -12.64 4.59
C LEU A 41 23.30 -13.23 3.51
N MET A 42 22.02 -13.47 3.82
CA MET A 42 21.14 -14.16 2.86
C MET A 42 19.66 -13.78 2.91
N LYS A 43 19.15 -13.15 3.98
CA LYS A 43 17.71 -13.03 4.24
C LYS A 43 16.94 -12.37 3.10
N THR A 44 17.26 -11.12 2.79
CA THR A 44 16.62 -10.38 1.69
C THR A 44 16.83 -11.06 0.34
N SER A 45 18.01 -11.64 0.09
CA SER A 45 18.32 -12.38 -1.14
C SER A 45 17.47 -13.65 -1.28
N PHE A 46 17.26 -14.37 -0.19
CA PHE A 46 16.44 -15.57 -0.10
C PHE A 46 14.96 -15.22 -0.33
N THR A 47 14.47 -14.21 0.37
CA THR A 47 13.12 -13.67 0.25
C THR A 47 12.81 -13.20 -1.17
N ARG A 48 13.71 -12.42 -1.79
CA ARG A 48 13.59 -11.97 -3.19
C ARG A 48 13.59 -13.14 -4.19
N THR A 49 14.38 -14.18 -3.91
CA THR A 49 14.41 -15.39 -4.74
C THR A 49 13.03 -16.06 -4.77
N PHE A 50 12.43 -16.30 -3.60
CA PHE A 50 11.07 -16.85 -3.52
C PHE A 50 9.99 -15.91 -4.05
N GLU A 51 10.19 -14.59 -3.93
CA GLU A 51 9.26 -13.61 -4.49
C GLU A 51 9.17 -13.73 -6.01
N LYS A 52 10.31 -13.84 -6.70
CA LYS A 52 10.33 -14.02 -8.16
C LYS A 52 9.68 -15.33 -8.57
N LEU A 53 9.92 -16.41 -7.83
CA LEU A 53 9.25 -17.69 -8.06
C LEU A 53 7.73 -17.57 -7.90
N ALA A 54 7.25 -16.86 -6.88
CA ALA A 54 5.82 -16.58 -6.68
C ALA A 54 5.22 -15.75 -7.84
N GLN A 55 6.02 -14.92 -8.50
CA GLN A 55 5.63 -14.15 -9.69
C GLN A 55 5.79 -14.93 -11.01
N GLY A 56 6.20 -16.20 -10.97
CA GLY A 56 6.49 -17.01 -12.16
C GLY A 56 7.72 -16.55 -12.94
N ARG A 57 8.63 -15.81 -12.31
CA ARG A 57 9.88 -15.30 -12.89
C ARG A 57 11.08 -16.06 -12.36
N THR A 58 12.15 -16.10 -13.16
CA THR A 58 13.43 -16.66 -12.73
C THR A 58 14.22 -15.64 -11.91
N PRO A 59 14.82 -16.04 -10.77
CA PRO A 59 15.78 -15.21 -10.04
C PRO A 59 16.99 -14.85 -10.91
N GLU A 60 17.69 -13.77 -10.56
CA GLU A 60 18.87 -13.28 -11.30
C GLU A 60 19.98 -12.76 -10.37
N GLU A 61 21.14 -12.44 -10.95
CA GLU A 61 22.27 -11.80 -10.26
C GLU A 61 22.43 -10.36 -10.76
N GLU A 62 22.14 -9.38 -9.90
CA GLU A 62 22.04 -7.98 -10.33
C GLU A 62 23.38 -7.23 -10.34
N ARG A 63 24.40 -7.68 -9.59
CA ARG A 63 25.62 -6.88 -9.34
C ARG A 63 26.71 -7.09 -10.37
N TYR A 64 26.87 -8.33 -10.82
CA TYR A 64 27.93 -8.79 -11.71
C TYR A 64 27.40 -9.51 -12.94
N ASN A 65 26.07 -9.63 -13.08
CA ASN A 65 25.37 -10.26 -14.20
C ASN A 65 25.83 -11.72 -14.44
N ARG A 66 26.09 -12.46 -13.35
CA ARG A 66 26.51 -13.87 -13.42
C ARG A 66 25.32 -14.77 -13.77
N PRO A 67 25.55 -15.91 -14.45
CA PRO A 67 24.50 -16.89 -14.65
C PRO A 67 24.01 -17.39 -13.28
N SER A 68 22.69 -17.36 -13.11
CA SER A 68 22.02 -17.80 -11.88
C SER A 68 21.24 -19.08 -12.14
N THR A 69 21.21 -19.97 -11.16
CA THR A 69 20.39 -21.17 -11.19
C THR A 69 19.61 -21.27 -9.89
N CYS A 70 18.31 -21.53 -10.01
CA CYS A 70 17.42 -21.67 -8.88
C CYS A 70 16.55 -22.90 -9.08
N GLN A 71 16.62 -23.83 -8.14
CA GLN A 71 15.77 -25.01 -8.10
C GLN A 71 15.15 -25.12 -6.70
N VAL A 72 13.82 -25.27 -6.67
CA VAL A 72 13.04 -25.53 -5.46
C VAL A 72 12.10 -26.69 -5.75
N LEU A 73 12.28 -27.80 -5.04
CA LEU A 73 11.48 -29.01 -5.18
C LEU A 73 10.68 -29.27 -3.90
N ILE A 74 9.38 -29.50 -4.02
CA ILE A 74 8.52 -30.02 -2.95
C ILE A 74 8.27 -31.50 -3.24
N ASP A 75 8.67 -32.38 -2.32
CA ASP A 75 8.46 -33.83 -2.43
C ASP A 75 8.91 -34.38 -3.81
N GLY A 76 10.01 -33.83 -4.36
CA GLY A 76 10.59 -34.19 -5.66
C GLY A 76 10.05 -33.45 -6.89
N ASN A 77 9.00 -32.61 -6.74
CA ASN A 77 8.37 -31.88 -7.85
C ASN A 77 8.64 -30.37 -7.77
N PRO A 78 8.76 -29.64 -8.91
CA PRO A 78 8.90 -28.19 -8.89
C PRO A 78 7.75 -27.49 -8.13
N ILE A 79 8.11 -26.50 -7.32
CA ILE A 79 7.12 -25.69 -6.59
C ILE A 79 6.28 -24.84 -7.56
N SER A 80 4.97 -24.83 -7.34
CA SER A 80 4.05 -23.97 -8.09
C SER A 80 3.96 -22.57 -7.47
N SER A 81 3.84 -21.54 -8.31
CA SER A 81 3.93 -20.12 -7.89
C SER A 81 2.81 -19.69 -6.93
N ASP A 82 1.63 -20.28 -7.06
CA ASP A 82 0.45 -20.07 -6.20
C ASP A 82 0.65 -20.59 -4.77
N ARG A 83 1.55 -21.56 -4.57
CA ARG A 83 1.82 -22.17 -3.26
C ARG A 83 2.84 -21.40 -2.44
N ILE A 84 3.40 -20.29 -2.95
CA ILE A 84 4.40 -19.48 -2.25
C ILE A 84 3.76 -18.16 -1.81
N TYR A 85 3.97 -17.78 -0.55
CA TYR A 85 3.73 -16.44 -0.08
C TYR A 85 4.98 -15.87 0.59
N VAL A 86 5.32 -14.63 0.28
CA VAL A 86 6.52 -13.96 0.78
C VAL A 86 6.13 -12.72 1.57
N LEU A 87 6.47 -12.72 2.86
CA LEU A 87 6.35 -11.57 3.75
C LEU A 87 7.71 -10.88 3.85
N LYS A 88 7.81 -9.66 3.30
CA LYS A 88 9.07 -8.93 3.20
C LYS A 88 9.40 -8.14 4.47
N SER A 89 10.68 -7.83 4.62
CA SER A 89 11.17 -6.84 5.59
C SER A 89 10.81 -5.41 5.16
N ASP A 90 10.86 -5.13 3.85
CA ASP A 90 10.64 -3.80 3.27
C ASP A 90 9.14 -3.53 3.05
N ILE A 91 8.67 -2.41 3.59
CA ILE A 91 7.27 -2.02 3.53
C ILE A 91 7.02 -1.10 2.33
N ASP A 92 6.51 -1.66 1.23
CA ASP A 92 5.96 -0.85 0.15
C ASP A 92 4.47 -0.59 0.45
N ILE A 93 4.20 0.52 1.16
CA ILE A 93 2.89 0.83 1.75
C ILE A 93 1.89 1.32 0.70
N GLN A 94 2.30 1.46 -0.56
CA GLN A 94 1.60 2.29 -1.54
C GLN A 94 0.24 1.75 -2.00
N GLU A 95 -0.07 0.45 -1.84
CA GLU A 95 -1.36 -0.09 -2.26
C GLU A 95 -2.04 -1.02 -1.23
N ASP A 96 -3.38 -0.92 -1.18
CA ASP A 96 -4.24 -1.92 -0.56
C ASP A 96 -4.11 -3.24 -1.34
N SER A 97 -3.78 -4.33 -0.64
CA SER A 97 -3.54 -5.63 -1.28
C SER A 97 -4.78 -6.11 -2.04
N PRO A 98 -4.67 -6.66 -3.27
CA PRO A 98 -5.76 -7.33 -3.97
C PRO A 98 -6.42 -8.44 -3.14
N ALA A 99 -5.67 -9.04 -2.20
CA ALA A 99 -6.15 -10.00 -1.21
C ALA A 99 -7.34 -9.47 -0.40
N ILE A 100 -7.31 -8.16 -0.10
CA ILE A 100 -8.40 -7.48 0.60
C ILE A 100 -9.70 -7.63 -0.20
N THR A 101 -9.64 -7.53 -1.53
CA THR A 101 -10.83 -7.68 -2.40
C THR A 101 -11.16 -9.14 -2.70
N ASN A 102 -10.17 -10.03 -2.77
CA ASN A 102 -10.38 -11.44 -3.12
C ASN A 102 -11.06 -12.26 -2.01
N ILE A 103 -10.84 -11.91 -0.73
CA ILE A 103 -11.52 -12.56 0.41
C ILE A 103 -13.00 -12.14 0.49
N LEU A 104 -13.35 -10.98 -0.06
CA LEU A 104 -14.68 -10.37 0.02
C LEU A 104 -15.66 -10.98 -0.96
N VAL A 105 -15.18 -11.30 -2.16
CA VAL A 105 -16.04 -11.59 -3.30
C VAL A 105 -16.40 -13.07 -3.28
N ASN A 106 -17.68 -13.37 -3.02
CA ASN A 106 -18.24 -14.66 -3.42
C ASN A 106 -18.35 -14.68 -4.96
N PRO A 107 -17.58 -15.52 -5.68
CA PRO A 107 -17.56 -15.50 -7.15
C PRO A 107 -18.92 -15.78 -7.78
N GLU A 108 -19.74 -16.63 -7.15
CA GLU A 108 -21.07 -16.99 -7.65
C GLU A 108 -22.04 -15.82 -7.50
N HIS A 109 -22.07 -15.19 -6.32
CA HIS A 109 -22.92 -14.02 -6.08
C HIS A 109 -22.51 -12.82 -6.94
N LYS A 110 -21.21 -12.59 -7.13
CA LYS A 110 -20.72 -11.54 -8.02
C LYS A 110 -21.10 -11.80 -9.47
N ALA A 111 -20.86 -13.01 -9.98
CA ALA A 111 -21.21 -13.35 -11.36
C ALA A 111 -22.72 -13.16 -11.62
N ARG A 112 -23.57 -13.57 -10.67
CA ARG A 112 -25.02 -13.38 -10.78
C ARG A 112 -25.41 -11.91 -10.68
N TYR A 113 -24.86 -11.17 -9.72
CA TYR A 113 -25.09 -9.73 -9.55
C TYR A 113 -24.69 -8.92 -10.79
N ASP A 114 -23.48 -9.17 -11.32
CA ASP A 114 -22.98 -8.52 -12.54
C ASP A 114 -23.89 -8.81 -13.74
N SER A 115 -24.38 -10.05 -13.86
CA SER A 115 -25.31 -10.42 -14.94
C SER A 115 -26.62 -9.63 -14.88
N LEU A 116 -27.20 -9.44 -13.69
CA LEU A 116 -28.43 -8.69 -13.49
C LEU A 116 -28.25 -7.20 -13.82
N LEU A 117 -27.14 -6.60 -13.38
CA LEU A 117 -26.84 -5.20 -13.69
C LEU A 117 -26.57 -4.96 -15.17
N ILE A 118 -25.84 -5.85 -15.83
CA ILE A 118 -25.57 -5.76 -17.27
C ILE A 118 -26.89 -5.75 -18.05
N ASP A 119 -27.84 -6.60 -17.69
CA ASP A 119 -29.12 -6.66 -18.39
C ASP A 119 -30.01 -5.45 -18.10
N LEU A 120 -30.01 -4.93 -16.86
CA LEU A 120 -30.65 -3.67 -16.52
C LEU A 120 -30.06 -2.48 -17.28
N ASP A 121 -28.74 -2.38 -17.38
CA ASP A 121 -28.05 -1.27 -18.05
C ASP A 121 -28.27 -1.30 -19.58
N LYS A 122 -28.31 -2.50 -20.19
CA LYS A 122 -28.71 -2.65 -21.59
C LYS A 122 -30.11 -2.10 -21.84
N GLN A 123 -31.08 -2.40 -20.98
CA GLN A 123 -32.45 -1.90 -21.13
C GLN A 123 -32.54 -0.39 -20.84
N LYS A 124 -31.84 0.09 -19.80
CA LYS A 124 -31.70 1.53 -19.52
C LYS A 124 -31.15 2.29 -20.72
N THR A 125 -30.11 1.74 -21.37
CA THR A 125 -29.51 2.35 -22.57
C THR A 125 -30.49 2.39 -23.74
N LYS A 126 -31.31 1.34 -23.95
CA LYS A 126 -32.38 1.35 -24.96
C LYS A 126 -33.42 2.43 -24.67
N LEU A 127 -33.87 2.54 -23.41
CA LEU A 127 -34.80 3.58 -22.97
C LEU A 127 -34.22 4.98 -23.22
N ILE A 128 -32.96 5.23 -22.82
CA ILE A 128 -32.28 6.50 -23.08
C ILE A 128 -32.23 6.80 -24.58
N ASN A 129 -31.93 5.82 -25.43
CA ASN A 129 -31.92 6.01 -26.89
C ASN A 129 -33.31 6.34 -27.44
N SER A 130 -34.36 5.71 -26.90
CA SER A 130 -35.76 5.93 -27.28
C SER A 130 -36.20 7.36 -26.90
N LEU A 131 -35.88 7.78 -25.67
CA LEU A 131 -36.14 9.13 -25.18
C LEU A 131 -35.33 10.19 -25.93
N GLN A 132 -34.09 9.90 -26.31
CA GLN A 132 -33.25 10.81 -27.11
C GLN A 132 -33.91 11.16 -28.43
N LYS A 133 -34.46 10.16 -29.13
CA LYS A 133 -35.11 10.35 -30.43
C LYS A 133 -36.35 11.24 -30.34
N LYS A 134 -37.14 11.12 -29.26
CA LYS A 134 -38.36 11.91 -29.06
C LYS A 134 -38.07 13.32 -28.50
N SER A 135 -37.19 13.42 -27.50
CA SER A 135 -36.93 14.66 -26.77
C SER A 135 -35.89 15.58 -27.41
N GLY A 136 -35.04 15.05 -28.31
CA GLY A 136 -33.88 15.77 -28.88
C GLY A 136 -32.73 16.02 -27.91
N VAL A 137 -32.87 15.63 -26.63
CA VAL A 137 -31.83 15.78 -25.61
C VAL A 137 -30.68 14.82 -25.89
N ALA A 138 -29.43 15.28 -25.73
CA ALA A 138 -28.26 14.42 -25.89
C ALA A 138 -28.27 13.26 -24.87
N LYS A 139 -27.90 12.05 -25.30
CA LYS A 139 -27.99 10.82 -24.48
C LYS A 139 -27.40 10.97 -23.07
N LYS A 140 -26.22 11.61 -22.97
CA LYS A 140 -25.50 11.84 -21.73
C LYS A 140 -26.24 12.73 -20.72
N ASP A 141 -27.19 13.54 -21.18
CA ASP A 141 -27.88 14.54 -20.37
C ASP A 141 -29.32 14.12 -20.00
N ILE A 142 -29.83 13.03 -20.59
CA ILE A 142 -31.23 12.57 -20.39
C ILE A 142 -31.49 12.17 -18.94
N GLU A 143 -30.64 11.32 -18.37
CA GLU A 143 -30.79 10.84 -16.99
C GLU A 143 -30.76 12.00 -15.99
N LYS A 144 -29.77 12.90 -16.15
CA LYS A 144 -29.64 14.09 -15.30
C LYS A 144 -30.88 14.99 -15.38
N LYS A 145 -31.36 15.29 -16.59
CA LYS A 145 -32.54 16.15 -16.79
C LYS A 145 -33.83 15.51 -16.26
N LEU A 146 -34.00 14.20 -16.42
CA LEU A 146 -35.14 13.48 -15.85
C LEU A 146 -35.16 13.57 -14.32
N ILE A 147 -34.01 13.36 -13.67
CA ILE A 147 -33.86 13.47 -12.22
C ILE A 147 -34.15 14.91 -11.74
N GLU A 148 -33.57 15.90 -12.41
CA GLU A 148 -33.78 17.33 -12.11
C GLU A 148 -35.26 17.74 -12.26
N ASP A 149 -35.89 17.38 -13.39
CA ASP A 149 -37.27 17.79 -13.69
C ASP A 149 -38.31 17.02 -12.85
N ALA A 150 -38.06 15.75 -12.53
CA ALA A 150 -38.92 14.94 -11.66
C ALA A 150 -38.75 15.31 -10.18
N GLY A 151 -37.57 15.76 -9.76
CA GLY A 151 -37.25 16.06 -8.37
C GLY A 151 -37.02 14.82 -7.50
N ILE A 152 -36.66 13.68 -8.11
CA ILE A 152 -36.41 12.40 -7.44
C ILE A 152 -35.01 11.91 -7.84
N ASN A 153 -34.20 11.50 -6.86
CA ASN A 153 -32.79 11.12 -7.07
C ASN A 153 -32.58 9.71 -7.67
N ASP A 154 -33.65 8.94 -7.88
CA ASP A 154 -33.60 7.57 -8.39
C ASP A 154 -34.27 7.48 -9.78
N PHE A 155 -33.50 7.00 -10.77
CA PHE A 155 -33.95 6.94 -12.16
C PHE A 155 -35.17 6.03 -12.35
N SER A 156 -35.21 4.86 -11.71
CA SER A 156 -36.34 3.92 -11.81
C SER A 156 -37.63 4.54 -11.26
N SER A 157 -37.54 5.20 -10.10
CA SER A 157 -38.66 5.92 -9.47
C SER A 157 -39.15 7.09 -10.33
N CYS A 158 -38.23 7.82 -10.99
CA CYS A 158 -38.60 8.86 -11.96
C CYS A 158 -39.44 8.29 -13.11
N ILE A 159 -38.99 7.18 -13.71
CA ILE A 159 -39.71 6.57 -14.83
C ILE A 159 -41.08 6.05 -14.39
N ALA A 160 -41.19 5.45 -13.21
CA ALA A 160 -42.48 5.00 -12.67
C ALA A 160 -43.46 6.17 -12.46
N MET A 161 -43.00 7.25 -11.81
CA MET A 161 -43.80 8.46 -11.60
C MET A 161 -44.28 9.08 -12.91
N LEU A 162 -43.37 9.27 -13.88
CA LEU A 162 -43.69 9.90 -15.16
C LEU A 162 -44.57 9.01 -16.04
N LYS A 163 -44.51 7.68 -15.86
CA LYS A 163 -45.44 6.76 -16.53
C LYS A 163 -46.88 6.96 -16.08
N GLU A 164 -47.10 7.35 -14.82
CA GLU A 164 -48.43 7.65 -14.26
C GLU A 164 -48.82 9.13 -14.35
N GLY A 165 -47.95 9.98 -14.90
CA GLY A 165 -48.16 11.43 -14.99
C GLY A 165 -49.32 11.84 -15.91
N ALA A 166 -49.76 13.10 -15.78
CA ALA A 166 -50.74 13.64 -16.72
C ALA A 166 -50.09 13.94 -18.08
N ILE A 167 -50.81 13.67 -19.17
CA ILE A 167 -50.44 14.02 -20.54
C ILE A 167 -51.41 15.01 -21.14
N GLU A 168 -50.92 15.87 -22.02
CA GLU A 168 -51.74 16.77 -22.84
C GLU A 168 -51.65 16.37 -24.32
N GLU A 169 -52.76 15.96 -24.93
CA GLU A 169 -52.75 15.44 -26.31
C GLU A 169 -52.37 16.50 -27.35
N ASP A 170 -52.57 17.79 -27.03
CA ASP A 170 -52.31 18.91 -27.94
C ASP A 170 -50.83 19.12 -28.30
N PHE A 171 -49.90 18.50 -27.55
CA PHE A 171 -48.45 18.77 -27.62
C PHE A 171 -47.56 17.54 -27.89
N ILE A 172 -48.14 16.44 -28.38
CA ILE A 172 -47.46 15.14 -28.56
C ILE A 172 -46.17 15.22 -29.41
N GLU A 173 -46.09 16.14 -30.38
CA GLU A 173 -44.95 16.26 -31.29
C GLU A 173 -43.90 17.32 -30.88
N LEU A 174 -44.03 17.94 -29.71
CA LEU A 174 -43.10 18.97 -29.28
C LEU A 174 -41.76 18.39 -28.84
N ASN A 175 -40.67 19.06 -29.24
CA ASN A 175 -39.31 18.68 -28.88
C ASN A 175 -38.83 19.41 -27.62
N TYR A 176 -38.52 18.66 -26.56
CA TYR A 176 -38.03 19.22 -25.29
C TYR A 176 -36.77 20.06 -25.47
N SER A 177 -35.78 19.57 -26.24
CA SER A 177 -34.49 20.26 -26.41
C SER A 177 -34.63 21.60 -27.12
N THR A 178 -35.58 21.74 -28.04
CA THR A 178 -35.89 23.01 -28.72
C THR A 178 -36.58 24.00 -27.78
N LEU A 179 -37.53 23.55 -26.96
CA LEU A 179 -38.29 24.42 -26.04
C LEU A 179 -37.45 24.91 -24.85
N PHE A 180 -36.60 24.04 -24.31
CA PHE A 180 -35.85 24.28 -23.08
C PHE A 180 -34.34 24.47 -23.32
N ASP A 181 -33.94 24.84 -24.54
CA ASP A 181 -32.58 25.30 -24.80
C ASP A 181 -32.29 26.58 -23.98
N PRO A 182 -31.10 26.73 -23.37
CA PRO A 182 -30.79 27.93 -22.58
C PRO A 182 -31.01 29.25 -23.32
N LYS A 183 -30.70 29.33 -24.62
CA LYS A 183 -30.89 30.55 -25.41
C LYS A 183 -32.36 30.79 -25.76
N ALA A 184 -33.12 29.73 -26.00
CA ALA A 184 -34.58 29.81 -26.14
C ALA A 184 -35.21 30.32 -24.84
N GLN A 185 -34.75 29.80 -23.70
CA GLN A 185 -35.23 30.19 -22.37
C GLN A 185 -34.92 31.64 -22.02
N GLU A 186 -33.79 32.20 -22.45
CA GLU A 186 -33.51 33.65 -22.29
C GLU A 186 -34.58 34.52 -22.96
N VAL A 187 -35.03 34.14 -24.16
CA VAL A 187 -36.09 34.86 -24.88
C VAL A 187 -37.44 34.65 -24.20
N LEU A 188 -37.79 33.40 -23.87
CA LEU A 188 -39.06 33.04 -23.24
C LEU A 188 -39.26 33.66 -21.85
N LYS A 189 -38.17 33.91 -21.11
CA LYS A 189 -38.19 34.54 -19.77
C LYS A 189 -38.08 36.06 -19.81
N SER A 190 -37.89 36.68 -20.98
CA SER A 190 -37.81 38.13 -21.09
C SER A 190 -39.14 38.79 -20.72
N ALA A 191 -39.08 39.94 -20.05
CA ALA A 191 -40.28 40.68 -19.64
C ALA A 191 -41.12 41.10 -20.86
N GLU A 192 -40.45 41.41 -21.97
CA GLU A 192 -41.06 41.74 -23.24
C GLU A 192 -41.84 40.56 -23.83
N PHE A 193 -41.25 39.36 -23.86
CA PHE A 193 -41.95 38.17 -24.35
C PHE A 193 -43.14 37.82 -23.47
N ILE A 194 -43.00 37.85 -22.15
CA ILE A 194 -44.10 37.53 -21.22
C ILE A 194 -45.27 38.51 -21.39
N ALA A 195 -45.00 39.80 -21.59
CA ALA A 195 -46.02 40.83 -21.74
C ALA A 195 -46.72 40.80 -23.12
N SER A 196 -45.97 40.48 -24.19
CA SER A 196 -46.43 40.71 -25.57
C SER A 196 -46.43 39.47 -26.45
N ALA A 197 -46.22 38.24 -25.92
CA ALA A 197 -46.13 37.03 -26.74
C ALA A 197 -47.38 36.73 -27.59
N LYS A 198 -48.59 36.92 -27.05
CA LYS A 198 -49.85 36.70 -27.81
C LYS A 198 -49.97 37.70 -28.97
N GLU A 199 -49.67 38.97 -28.70
CA GLU A 199 -49.68 40.03 -29.71
C GLU A 199 -48.59 39.83 -30.77
N PHE A 200 -47.37 39.48 -30.34
CA PHE A 200 -46.27 39.14 -31.23
C PHE A 200 -46.64 38.00 -32.17
N ASN A 201 -47.19 36.90 -31.64
CA ASN A 201 -47.58 35.77 -32.47
C ASN A 201 -48.67 36.17 -33.48
N ALA A 202 -49.69 36.93 -33.08
CA ALA A 202 -50.73 37.41 -33.99
C ALA A 202 -50.14 38.22 -35.16
N ARG A 203 -49.31 39.24 -34.87
CA ARG A 203 -48.67 40.06 -35.91
C ARG A 203 -47.64 39.27 -36.74
N TYR A 204 -46.99 38.28 -36.15
CA TYR A 204 -46.08 37.38 -36.87
C TYR A 204 -46.83 36.48 -37.86
N GLN A 205 -48.02 35.97 -37.50
CA GLN A 205 -48.87 35.23 -38.43
C GLN A 205 -49.36 36.13 -39.59
N GLU A 206 -49.65 37.41 -39.33
CA GLU A 206 -50.05 38.37 -40.37
C GLU A 206 -48.97 38.59 -41.43
N LEU A 207 -47.68 38.47 -41.08
CA LEU A 207 -46.58 38.58 -42.05
C LEU A 207 -46.70 37.60 -43.22
N PHE A 208 -47.32 36.44 -43.01
CA PHE A 208 -47.50 35.43 -44.04
C PHE A 208 -48.77 35.63 -44.87
N ASN A 209 -49.72 36.45 -44.39
CA ASN A 209 -51.03 36.64 -45.03
C ASN A 209 -51.21 38.04 -45.64
N GLN A 210 -50.32 38.99 -45.33
CA GLN A 210 -50.41 40.37 -45.85
C GLN A 210 -50.17 40.46 -47.37
N GLU A 211 -50.87 41.39 -48.02
CA GLU A 211 -50.74 41.63 -49.45
C GLU A 211 -49.33 42.14 -49.80
N GLY A 212 -48.67 41.48 -50.76
CA GLY A 212 -47.29 41.80 -51.15
C GLY A 212 -46.21 41.15 -50.26
N THR A 213 -46.58 40.21 -49.37
CA THR A 213 -45.60 39.42 -48.64
C THR A 213 -44.76 38.53 -49.55
N ILE A 214 -43.51 38.32 -49.16
CA ILE A 214 -42.57 37.40 -49.80
C ILE A 214 -42.40 36.10 -49.00
N TYR A 215 -43.03 36.01 -47.82
CA TYR A 215 -42.83 34.91 -46.89
C TYR A 215 -43.79 33.75 -47.13
N SER A 216 -43.39 32.56 -46.68
CA SER A 216 -44.22 31.36 -46.70
C SER A 216 -43.95 30.55 -45.44
N LYS A 217 -45.01 30.32 -44.66
CA LYS A 217 -44.94 29.65 -43.35
C LYS A 217 -44.23 28.29 -43.48
N GLY A 218 -43.25 28.03 -42.63
CA GLY A 218 -42.44 26.81 -42.62
C GLY A 218 -41.45 26.64 -43.77
N VAL A 219 -41.48 27.50 -44.80
CA VAL A 219 -40.65 27.37 -46.01
C VAL A 219 -39.64 28.50 -46.12
N PHE A 220 -40.11 29.75 -46.20
CA PHE A 220 -39.28 30.94 -46.38
C PHE A 220 -39.79 32.05 -45.44
N ASN A 221 -39.31 32.02 -44.20
CA ASN A 221 -39.70 32.95 -43.14
C ASN A 221 -38.74 34.17 -43.07
N PRO A 222 -39.02 35.19 -42.24
CA PRO A 222 -38.18 36.38 -42.12
C PRO A 222 -36.70 36.09 -41.89
N ALA A 223 -36.37 35.14 -41.01
CA ALA A 223 -34.99 34.78 -40.69
C ALA A 223 -34.26 34.14 -41.89
N LYS A 224 -34.91 33.21 -42.60
CA LYS A 224 -34.36 32.60 -43.82
C LYS A 224 -34.16 33.63 -44.93
N ALA A 225 -35.07 34.60 -45.04
CA ALA A 225 -34.97 35.67 -46.02
C ALA A 225 -33.80 36.61 -45.72
N GLU A 226 -33.67 37.08 -44.49
CA GLU A 226 -32.54 37.92 -44.06
C GLU A 226 -31.20 37.20 -44.26
N ALA A 227 -31.10 35.92 -43.90
CA ALA A 227 -29.89 35.11 -44.13
C ALA A 227 -29.56 34.95 -45.62
N SER A 228 -30.58 34.76 -46.46
CA SER A 228 -30.41 34.62 -47.92
C SER A 228 -29.92 35.93 -48.54
N PHE A 229 -30.58 37.05 -48.23
CA PHE A 229 -30.24 38.35 -48.80
C PHE A 229 -28.92 38.91 -48.30
N SER A 230 -28.62 38.75 -47.00
CA SER A 230 -27.31 39.11 -46.45
C SER A 230 -26.17 38.30 -47.06
N THR A 231 -26.42 37.01 -47.37
CA THR A 231 -25.43 36.17 -48.06
C THR A 231 -25.21 36.63 -49.51
N LEU A 232 -26.28 36.93 -50.25
CA LEU A 232 -26.18 37.48 -51.60
C LEU A 232 -25.38 38.81 -51.63
N ASP A 233 -25.67 39.71 -50.70
CA ASP A 233 -24.95 40.98 -50.56
C ASP A 233 -23.46 40.78 -50.24
N ARG A 234 -23.15 39.93 -49.25
CA ARG A 234 -21.77 39.62 -48.85
C ARG A 234 -20.94 38.99 -49.97
N GLN A 235 -21.56 38.21 -50.85
CA GLN A 235 -20.90 37.61 -52.02
C GLN A 235 -20.83 38.54 -53.23
N GLY A 236 -21.24 39.81 -53.08
CA GLY A 236 -21.14 40.83 -54.13
C GLY A 236 -22.20 40.73 -55.22
N PHE A 237 -23.28 39.96 -55.03
CA PHE A 237 -24.33 39.75 -56.03
C PHE A 237 -24.96 41.08 -56.49
N PHE A 238 -25.34 41.94 -55.55
CA PHE A 238 -25.91 43.25 -55.86
C PHE A 238 -24.86 44.26 -56.35
N ALA A 239 -23.61 44.16 -55.87
CA ALA A 239 -22.50 44.98 -56.37
C ALA A 239 -22.19 44.70 -57.85
N GLY A 240 -22.46 43.47 -58.32
CA GLY A 240 -22.40 43.09 -59.72
C GLY A 240 -23.58 43.58 -60.58
N GLY A 241 -24.55 44.30 -60.00
CA GLY A 241 -25.73 44.81 -60.69
C GLY A 241 -26.84 43.78 -60.93
N HIS A 242 -26.76 42.60 -60.31
CA HIS A 242 -27.80 41.59 -60.42
C HIS A 242 -29.06 41.98 -59.63
N LEU A 243 -30.23 41.60 -60.15
CA LEU A 243 -31.54 41.90 -59.58
C LEU A 243 -32.23 40.61 -59.12
N VAL A 244 -33.07 40.69 -58.09
CA VAL A 244 -33.90 39.58 -57.61
C VAL A 244 -35.37 39.82 -57.92
N GLN A 245 -36.09 38.77 -58.33
CA GLN A 245 -37.53 38.83 -58.53
C GLN A 245 -38.25 38.07 -57.42
N MET A 246 -39.07 38.80 -56.66
CA MET A 246 -39.82 38.25 -55.53
C MET A 246 -41.15 37.64 -55.97
N ARG A 247 -41.61 36.64 -55.21
CA ARG A 247 -42.94 36.02 -55.40
C ARG A 247 -44.02 37.10 -55.36
N GLY A 248 -44.84 37.19 -56.42
CA GLY A 248 -45.89 38.19 -56.55
C GLY A 248 -45.46 39.55 -57.13
N SER A 249 -44.17 39.79 -57.36
CA SER A 249 -43.68 41.01 -58.01
C SER A 249 -43.65 40.90 -59.54
N LYS A 250 -44.08 41.96 -60.22
CA LYS A 250 -44.03 42.08 -61.69
C LYS A 250 -42.66 42.51 -62.24
N SER A 251 -41.79 43.06 -61.40
CA SER A 251 -40.46 43.55 -61.80
C SER A 251 -39.37 43.05 -60.85
N ALA A 252 -38.17 42.85 -61.40
CA ALA A 252 -36.98 42.56 -60.62
C ALA A 252 -36.50 43.83 -59.90
N ILE A 253 -35.98 43.67 -58.68
CA ILE A 253 -35.58 44.75 -57.78
C ILE A 253 -34.11 44.60 -57.37
N GLY A 254 -33.44 45.73 -57.13
CA GLY A 254 -32.07 45.79 -56.62
C GLY A 254 -32.03 45.86 -55.09
N LYS A 255 -30.84 46.07 -54.53
CA LYS A 255 -30.62 46.11 -53.07
C LYS A 255 -31.48 47.16 -52.37
N THR A 256 -31.47 48.40 -52.86
CA THR A 256 -32.18 49.51 -52.23
C THR A 256 -33.69 49.28 -52.22
N GLU A 257 -34.26 48.81 -53.33
CA GLU A 257 -35.70 48.52 -53.37
C GLU A 257 -36.08 47.29 -52.53
N LEU A 258 -35.18 46.30 -52.43
CA LEU A 258 -35.35 45.13 -51.55
C LEU A 258 -35.37 45.54 -50.07
N GLU A 259 -34.47 46.41 -49.64
CA GLU A 259 -34.45 46.95 -48.27
C GLU A 259 -35.73 47.72 -47.96
N VAL A 260 -36.23 48.54 -48.88
CA VAL A 260 -37.51 49.24 -48.74
C VAL A 260 -38.68 48.26 -48.62
N LEU A 261 -38.70 47.19 -49.43
CA LEU A 261 -39.73 46.16 -49.38
C LEU A 261 -39.72 45.42 -48.04
N LEU A 262 -38.55 44.98 -47.56
CA LEU A 262 -38.41 44.30 -46.28
C LEU A 262 -38.82 45.18 -45.10
N ASN A 263 -38.40 46.46 -45.10
CA ASN A 263 -38.79 47.41 -44.06
C ASN A 263 -40.31 47.64 -44.05
N LYS A 264 -40.97 47.68 -45.21
CA LYS A 264 -42.42 47.80 -45.31
C LYS A 264 -43.13 46.56 -44.75
N ILE A 265 -42.67 45.37 -45.11
CA ILE A 265 -43.23 44.09 -44.66
C ILE A 265 -43.05 43.92 -43.14
N HIS A 266 -41.89 44.29 -42.60
CA HIS A 266 -41.59 44.19 -41.18
C HIS A 266 -42.21 45.31 -40.33
N ALA A 267 -42.68 46.41 -40.92
CA ALA A 267 -43.23 47.54 -40.17
C ALA A 267 -44.41 47.16 -39.25
N THR A 268 -45.17 46.10 -39.56
CA THR A 268 -46.25 45.59 -38.71
C THR A 268 -45.74 45.12 -37.33
N ILE A 269 -44.51 44.64 -37.26
CA ILE A 269 -43.83 44.19 -36.02
C ILE A 269 -42.84 45.24 -35.55
N ASP A 270 -41.98 45.75 -36.44
CA ASP A 270 -40.84 46.61 -36.13
C ASP A 270 -41.24 48.06 -35.78
N SER A 271 -42.50 48.45 -35.98
CA SER A 271 -43.03 49.73 -35.48
C SER A 271 -43.21 49.75 -33.96
N ASP A 272 -43.31 48.58 -33.32
CA ASP A 272 -43.35 48.42 -31.88
C ASP A 272 -41.98 47.95 -31.37
N GLU A 273 -41.34 48.75 -30.53
CA GLU A 273 -40.00 48.45 -30.01
C GLU A 273 -39.95 47.17 -29.15
N HIS A 274 -41.04 46.77 -28.49
CA HIS A 274 -41.12 45.51 -27.75
C HIS A 274 -41.21 44.32 -28.71
N LEU A 275 -42.08 44.38 -29.72
CA LEU A 275 -42.24 43.29 -30.70
C LEU A 275 -40.99 43.12 -31.58
N LYS A 276 -40.33 44.22 -31.93
CA LYS A 276 -39.04 44.23 -32.63
C LYS A 276 -37.93 43.52 -31.85
N LYS A 277 -37.84 43.76 -30.53
CA LYS A 277 -36.89 43.06 -29.65
C LYS A 277 -37.16 41.56 -29.61
N ILE A 278 -38.42 41.14 -29.55
CA ILE A 278 -38.80 39.72 -29.60
C ILE A 278 -38.38 39.10 -30.95
N ARG A 279 -38.69 39.76 -32.08
CA ARG A 279 -38.31 39.29 -33.44
C ARG A 279 -36.81 39.10 -33.57
N THR A 280 -36.04 40.11 -33.18
CA THR A 280 -34.58 40.08 -33.26
C THR A 280 -33.95 39.06 -32.32
N GLY A 281 -34.51 38.86 -31.12
CA GLY A 281 -34.11 37.80 -30.20
C GLY A 281 -34.33 36.40 -30.78
N LEU A 282 -35.51 36.17 -31.38
CA LEU A 282 -35.87 34.91 -32.03
C LEU A 282 -35.06 34.62 -33.31
N ALA A 283 -34.57 35.65 -34.00
CA ALA A 283 -33.75 35.50 -35.20
C ALA A 283 -32.23 35.40 -34.92
N LYS A 284 -31.77 35.67 -33.68
CA LYS A 284 -30.35 35.89 -33.35
C LYS A 284 -29.45 34.67 -33.53
N ASN A 285 -29.94 33.46 -33.28
CA ASN A 285 -29.13 32.25 -33.32
C ASN A 285 -29.96 31.03 -33.75
N ALA A 286 -29.29 29.94 -34.16
CA ALA A 286 -29.95 28.76 -34.69
C ALA A 286 -30.97 28.14 -33.71
N GLN A 287 -30.65 28.14 -32.41
CA GLN A 287 -31.52 27.56 -31.37
C GLN A 287 -32.85 28.32 -31.24
N THR A 288 -32.81 29.66 -31.28
CA THR A 288 -34.03 30.49 -31.22
C THR A 288 -34.82 30.46 -32.54
N GLN A 289 -34.14 30.22 -33.67
CA GLN A 289 -34.80 29.99 -34.96
C GLN A 289 -35.54 28.65 -35.00
N GLU A 290 -34.98 27.58 -34.44
CA GLU A 290 -35.67 26.27 -34.32
C GLU A 290 -36.96 26.38 -33.48
N LEU A 291 -36.95 27.18 -32.40
CA LEU A 291 -38.15 27.50 -31.64
C LEU A 291 -39.21 28.22 -32.51
N THR A 292 -38.78 29.16 -33.34
CA THR A 292 -39.68 29.89 -34.25
C THR A 292 -40.30 28.95 -35.29
N GLU A 293 -39.50 28.06 -35.87
CA GLU A 293 -40.00 27.04 -36.81
C GLU A 293 -40.97 26.05 -36.15
N LEU A 294 -40.74 25.71 -34.87
CA LEU A 294 -41.67 24.91 -34.08
C LEU A 294 -43.00 25.64 -33.87
N LEU A 295 -42.96 26.93 -33.52
CA LEU A 295 -44.17 27.76 -33.37
C LEU A 295 -44.93 27.90 -34.70
N GLU A 296 -44.23 27.98 -35.84
CA GLU A 296 -44.85 28.05 -37.16
C GLU A 296 -45.63 26.77 -37.53
N LYS A 297 -45.31 25.62 -36.96
CA LYS A 297 -46.04 24.35 -37.20
C LYS A 297 -47.36 24.26 -36.42
N LEU A 298 -47.54 25.11 -35.41
CA LEU A 298 -48.71 25.08 -34.54
C LEU A 298 -49.84 25.98 -35.06
N THR A 299 -51.07 25.64 -34.67
CA THR A 299 -52.26 26.48 -34.85
C THR A 299 -52.29 27.62 -33.82
N SER A 300 -53.08 28.67 -34.07
CA SER A 300 -53.16 29.81 -33.13
C SER A 300 -53.60 29.40 -31.72
N ASP A 301 -54.57 28.48 -31.60
CA ASP A 301 -55.05 27.97 -30.30
C ASP A 301 -53.96 27.17 -29.57
N GLN A 302 -53.21 26.33 -30.30
CA GLN A 302 -52.08 25.59 -29.72
C GLN A 302 -50.96 26.50 -29.26
N ILE A 303 -50.67 27.59 -29.99
CA ILE A 303 -49.64 28.55 -29.58
C ILE A 303 -50.07 29.28 -28.31
N ASP A 304 -51.33 29.73 -28.21
CA ASP A 304 -51.80 30.42 -27.01
C ASP A 304 -51.71 29.53 -25.75
N ARG A 305 -52.09 28.26 -25.87
CA ARG A 305 -51.93 27.27 -24.78
C ARG A 305 -50.46 27.00 -24.47
N LEU A 306 -49.62 26.85 -25.49
CA LEU A 306 -48.18 26.64 -25.31
C LEU A 306 -47.54 27.82 -24.57
N LEU A 307 -47.90 29.06 -24.94
CA LEU A 307 -47.41 30.27 -24.28
C LEU A 307 -47.82 30.33 -22.81
N GLU A 308 -49.01 29.85 -22.43
CA GLU A 308 -49.44 29.76 -21.04
C GLU A 308 -48.62 28.74 -20.24
N LYS A 309 -48.23 27.62 -20.86
CA LYS A 309 -47.38 26.59 -20.24
C LYS A 309 -45.91 26.98 -20.15
N LEU A 310 -45.44 27.83 -21.06
CA LEU A 310 -44.06 28.32 -21.07
C LEU A 310 -43.80 29.44 -20.05
N ARG A 311 -44.85 29.96 -19.39
CA ARG A 311 -44.71 30.93 -18.29
C ARG A 311 -43.88 30.33 -17.13
N PRO A 312 -43.01 31.12 -16.48
CA PRO A 312 -42.11 30.62 -15.44
C PRO A 312 -42.78 29.77 -14.36
N GLU A 313 -44.00 30.14 -13.94
CA GLU A 313 -44.74 29.41 -12.89
C GLU A 313 -45.20 28.00 -13.32
N ASN A 314 -45.34 27.76 -14.62
CA ASN A 314 -45.88 26.51 -15.18
C ASN A 314 -44.80 25.61 -15.81
N GLN A 315 -43.55 26.09 -15.94
CA GLN A 315 -42.49 25.38 -16.66
C GLN A 315 -42.18 24.01 -16.06
N ASP A 316 -42.11 23.90 -14.73
CA ASP A 316 -41.75 22.64 -14.07
C ASP A 316 -42.83 21.56 -14.30
N GLY A 317 -44.10 21.95 -14.19
CA GLY A 317 -45.22 21.07 -14.52
C GLY A 317 -45.23 20.68 -16.00
N PHE A 318 -44.88 21.62 -16.89
CA PHE A 318 -44.83 21.35 -18.33
C PHE A 318 -43.66 20.43 -18.71
N ARG A 319 -42.48 20.56 -18.10
CA ARG A 319 -41.35 19.63 -18.28
C ARG A 319 -41.75 18.20 -17.91
N ARG A 320 -42.42 18.02 -16.77
CA ARG A 320 -42.93 16.71 -16.34
C ARG A 320 -43.98 16.15 -17.31
N CYS A 321 -44.87 17.00 -17.82
CA CYS A 321 -45.86 16.60 -18.82
C CYS A 321 -45.19 16.09 -20.10
N LEU A 322 -44.20 16.81 -20.65
CA LEU A 322 -43.45 16.36 -21.83
C LEU A 322 -42.73 15.04 -21.60
N TRP A 323 -42.04 14.88 -20.46
CA TRP A 323 -41.40 13.60 -20.14
C TRP A 323 -42.42 12.47 -19.98
N SER A 324 -43.58 12.74 -19.36
CA SER A 324 -44.67 11.78 -19.24
C SER A 324 -45.19 11.36 -20.62
N GLN A 325 -45.34 12.29 -21.57
CA GLN A 325 -45.71 11.97 -22.95
C GLN A 325 -44.68 11.09 -23.67
N TYR A 326 -43.39 11.31 -23.43
CA TYR A 326 -42.34 10.49 -24.07
C TYR A 326 -42.25 9.07 -23.49
N ILE A 327 -42.61 8.92 -22.21
CA ILE A 327 -42.56 7.67 -21.45
C ILE A 327 -43.85 6.85 -21.61
N GLN A 328 -45.02 7.51 -21.60
CA GLN A 328 -46.29 6.86 -21.84
C GLN A 328 -46.38 6.32 -23.27
N GLY A 329 -46.77 5.05 -23.39
CA GLY A 329 -46.75 4.33 -24.68
C GLY A 329 -45.35 3.95 -25.18
N ASN A 330 -44.29 4.16 -24.39
CA ASN A 330 -42.95 3.67 -24.70
C ASN A 330 -42.77 2.24 -24.17
N SER A 331 -42.60 1.28 -25.08
CA SER A 331 -42.37 -0.12 -24.73
C SER A 331 -41.06 -0.30 -23.96
N ASP A 332 -39.99 0.43 -24.32
CA ASP A 332 -38.69 0.35 -23.63
C ASP A 332 -38.80 0.79 -22.16
N ALA A 333 -39.66 1.78 -21.86
CA ALA A 333 -39.91 2.22 -20.49
C ALA A 333 -40.67 1.17 -19.67
N THR A 334 -41.61 0.49 -20.31
CA THR A 334 -42.37 -0.60 -19.67
C THR A 334 -41.47 -1.80 -19.39
N TYR A 335 -40.67 -2.23 -20.37
CA TYR A 335 -39.73 -3.33 -20.18
C TYR A 335 -38.66 -3.01 -19.14
N TYR A 336 -38.17 -1.77 -19.07
CA TYR A 336 -37.21 -1.36 -18.04
C TYR A 336 -37.81 -1.48 -16.63
N LEU A 337 -39.04 -0.98 -16.42
CA LEU A 337 -39.71 -1.08 -15.11
C LEU A 337 -40.04 -2.52 -14.72
N GLU A 338 -40.50 -3.34 -15.67
CA GLU A 338 -40.77 -4.76 -15.42
C GLU A 338 -39.50 -5.52 -15.04
N LEU A 339 -38.40 -5.31 -15.78
CA LEU A 339 -37.12 -5.93 -15.47
C LEU A 339 -36.57 -5.43 -14.12
N HIS A 340 -36.69 -4.14 -13.84
CA HIS A 340 -36.29 -3.58 -12.55
C HIS A 340 -37.05 -4.22 -11.40
N GLU A 341 -38.38 -4.34 -11.49
CA GLU A 341 -39.17 -4.94 -10.42
C GLU A 341 -38.88 -6.44 -10.24
N GLN A 342 -38.67 -7.19 -11.34
CA GLN A 342 -38.31 -8.61 -11.29
C GLN A 342 -36.92 -8.85 -10.68
N THR A 343 -35.98 -7.94 -10.90
CA THR A 343 -34.58 -8.10 -10.45
C THR A 343 -34.31 -7.44 -9.10
N LYS A 344 -35.14 -6.50 -8.66
CA LYS A 344 -34.97 -5.75 -7.41
C LYS A 344 -34.91 -6.63 -6.18
N ASP A 345 -35.82 -7.60 -6.04
CA ASP A 345 -35.83 -8.49 -4.88
C ASP A 345 -34.61 -9.42 -4.87
N GLU A 346 -34.18 -9.91 -6.04
CA GLU A 346 -32.99 -10.74 -6.18
C GLU A 346 -31.70 -9.94 -5.88
N ILE A 347 -31.60 -8.71 -6.39
CA ILE A 347 -30.52 -7.77 -6.07
C ILE A 347 -30.48 -7.52 -4.56
N ASN A 348 -31.60 -7.13 -3.95
CA ASN A 348 -31.67 -6.87 -2.51
C ASN A 348 -31.33 -8.11 -1.68
N ALA A 349 -31.74 -9.30 -2.11
CA ALA A 349 -31.39 -10.56 -1.45
C ALA A 349 -29.89 -10.87 -1.54
N ILE A 350 -29.27 -10.67 -2.72
CA ILE A 350 -27.82 -10.82 -2.91
C ILE A 350 -27.06 -9.80 -2.06
N GLU A 351 -27.49 -8.54 -2.03
CA GLU A 351 -26.86 -7.50 -1.20
C GLU A 351 -27.01 -7.78 0.31
N ALA A 352 -28.17 -8.29 0.75
CA ALA A 352 -28.40 -8.71 2.13
C ALA A 352 -27.57 -9.95 2.52
N GLN A 353 -27.45 -10.93 1.63
CA GLN A 353 -26.59 -12.11 1.84
C GLN A 353 -25.10 -11.71 1.87
N ALA A 354 -24.67 -10.78 1.01
CA ALA A 354 -23.31 -10.24 1.03
C ALA A 354 -23.02 -9.48 2.33
N ALA A 355 -24.00 -8.73 2.85
CA ALA A 355 -23.91 -8.08 4.16
C ALA A 355 -23.85 -9.09 5.32
N GLN A 356 -24.44 -10.29 5.17
CA GLN A 356 -24.35 -11.38 6.15
C GLN A 356 -23.07 -12.23 6.02
N ALA A 357 -22.42 -12.25 4.85
CA ALA A 357 -21.12 -12.92 4.64
C ALA A 357 -19.94 -12.09 5.20
N ALA A 358 -20.22 -10.89 5.69
CA ALA A 358 -19.32 -9.92 6.27
C ALA A 358 -18.58 -10.29 7.59
N PRO A 359 -18.98 -11.28 8.44
CA PRO A 359 -18.33 -11.60 9.71
C PRO A 359 -16.84 -11.97 9.62
N ARG A 360 -16.39 -12.53 8.50
CA ARG A 360 -15.01 -13.01 8.33
C ARG A 360 -13.97 -11.89 8.39
N TRP A 361 -14.40 -10.67 8.07
CA TRP A 361 -13.59 -9.46 8.10
C TRP A 361 -13.49 -8.86 9.48
N THR A 362 -14.64 -8.80 10.14
CA THR A 362 -14.74 -8.41 11.54
C THR A 362 -13.83 -9.29 12.36
N GLU A 363 -13.83 -10.61 12.16
CA GLU A 363 -12.88 -11.51 12.84
C GLU A 363 -11.40 -11.19 12.60
N ALA A 364 -10.97 -10.88 11.38
CA ALA A 364 -9.56 -10.58 11.09
C ALA A 364 -9.12 -9.22 11.64
N VAL A 365 -10.00 -8.22 11.56
CA VAL A 365 -9.79 -6.88 12.11
C VAL A 365 -9.84 -6.91 13.64
N ASP A 366 -10.78 -7.64 14.23
CA ASP A 366 -10.91 -7.85 15.67
C ASP A 366 -9.68 -8.60 16.20
N LEU A 367 -9.25 -9.67 15.52
CA LEU A 367 -8.02 -10.38 15.87
C LEU A 367 -6.80 -9.47 15.88
N PHE A 368 -6.72 -8.54 14.92
CA PHE A 368 -5.67 -7.53 14.90
C PHE A 368 -5.81 -6.56 16.08
N ASN A 369 -6.99 -5.96 16.27
CA ASN A 369 -7.26 -5.00 17.34
C ASN A 369 -7.02 -5.61 18.74
N ASP A 370 -7.36 -6.89 18.94
CA ASP A 370 -7.21 -7.60 20.21
C ASP A 370 -5.74 -7.93 20.53
N ARG A 371 -4.93 -8.25 19.50
CA ARG A 371 -3.53 -8.64 19.69
C ARG A 371 -2.57 -7.45 19.71
N PHE A 372 -2.89 -6.39 18.99
CA PHE A 372 -2.06 -5.18 18.87
C PHE A 372 -2.63 -4.06 19.77
N VAL A 373 -2.45 -4.22 21.08
CA VAL A 373 -3.17 -3.48 22.14
C VAL A 373 -2.82 -1.99 22.27
N ASP A 374 -1.60 -1.58 21.90
CA ASP A 374 -1.10 -0.20 22.11
C ASP A 374 -1.05 0.63 20.80
N MET A 375 -1.86 0.26 19.81
CA MET A 375 -1.96 1.04 18.58
C MET A 375 -2.74 2.34 18.84
N PRO A 376 -2.32 3.49 18.29
CA PRO A 376 -3.02 4.78 18.50
C PRO A 376 -4.38 4.84 17.78
N PHE A 377 -4.74 3.79 17.04
CA PHE A 377 -5.98 3.71 16.27
C PHE A 377 -6.64 2.34 16.42
N THR A 378 -7.96 2.33 16.24
CA THR A 378 -8.77 1.12 16.03
C THR A 378 -9.19 1.04 14.58
N LEU A 379 -9.12 -0.17 14.02
CA LEU A 379 -9.46 -0.42 12.62
C LEU A 379 -10.90 -0.88 12.45
N SER A 380 -11.51 -0.45 11.34
CA SER A 380 -12.80 -0.96 10.84
C SER A 380 -12.82 -0.90 9.31
N ILE A 381 -13.82 -1.50 8.66
CA ILE A 381 -13.98 -1.46 7.19
C ILE A 381 -15.10 -0.51 6.85
N PHE A 382 -14.82 0.47 5.98
CA PHE A 382 -15.78 1.51 5.63
C PHE A 382 -16.88 1.02 4.67
N ASN A 383 -16.50 0.30 3.60
CA ASN A 383 -17.39 -0.07 2.49
C ASN A 383 -17.66 -1.59 2.41
N GLN A 384 -17.92 -2.21 3.56
CA GLN A 384 -18.03 -3.67 3.71
C GLN A 384 -18.98 -4.33 2.70
N THR A 385 -20.20 -3.80 2.52
CA THR A 385 -21.20 -4.34 1.58
C THR A 385 -20.79 -4.20 0.12
N GLN A 386 -20.29 -3.02 -0.28
CA GLN A 386 -19.87 -2.76 -1.66
C GLN A 386 -18.66 -3.60 -2.04
N ALA A 387 -17.77 -3.80 -1.07
CA ALA A 387 -16.57 -4.58 -1.25
C ALA A 387 -16.88 -6.09 -1.32
N ALA A 388 -17.83 -6.60 -0.52
CA ALA A 388 -18.33 -7.98 -0.59
C ALA A 388 -18.95 -8.33 -1.97
N LEU A 389 -19.59 -7.35 -2.60
CA LEU A 389 -20.17 -7.47 -3.95
C LEU A 389 -19.15 -7.23 -5.07
N GLY A 390 -17.91 -6.86 -4.73
CA GLY A 390 -16.88 -6.52 -5.70
C GLY A 390 -17.12 -5.22 -6.48
N LYS A 391 -18.01 -4.34 -6.00
CA LYS A 391 -18.26 -3.01 -6.59
C LYS A 391 -17.11 -2.04 -6.36
N GLU A 392 -16.49 -2.12 -5.18
CA GLU A 392 -15.34 -1.31 -4.79
C GLU A 392 -14.28 -2.15 -4.09
N LYS A 393 -13.01 -1.72 -4.12
CA LYS A 393 -11.98 -2.29 -3.24
C LYS A 393 -12.33 -1.96 -1.78
N ALA A 394 -12.13 -2.91 -0.86
CA ALA A 394 -12.36 -2.61 0.56
C ALA A 394 -11.41 -1.51 1.04
N ARG A 395 -11.95 -0.59 1.82
CA ARG A 395 -11.22 0.53 2.41
C ARG A 395 -11.21 0.40 3.93
N LEU A 396 -10.02 0.43 4.50
CA LEU A 396 -9.82 0.47 5.94
C LEU A 396 -10.07 1.89 6.47
N LYS A 397 -10.76 1.95 7.60
CA LYS A 397 -11.08 3.16 8.36
C LYS A 397 -10.33 3.12 9.68
N PHE A 398 -9.62 4.20 9.96
CA PHE A 398 -8.78 4.35 11.14
C PHE A 398 -9.45 5.31 12.10
N THR A 399 -9.73 4.85 13.32
CA THR A 399 -10.37 5.65 14.35
C THR A 399 -9.36 5.92 15.45
N PHE A 400 -8.95 7.18 15.59
CA PHE A 400 -8.06 7.63 16.67
C PHE A 400 -8.91 8.20 17.80
N ARG A 401 -8.50 7.90 19.05
CA ARG A 401 -9.15 8.42 20.26
C ARG A 401 -8.11 9.05 21.16
N ASP A 402 -8.35 10.29 21.58
CA ASP A 402 -7.57 10.98 22.59
C ASP A 402 -8.53 11.56 23.65
N GLY A 403 -8.72 10.82 24.74
CA GLY A 403 -9.75 11.12 25.73
C GLY A 403 -11.17 11.06 25.14
N GLU A 404 -11.86 12.19 25.10
CA GLU A 404 -13.20 12.35 24.51
C GLU A 404 -13.15 12.63 22.99
N ASP A 405 -12.00 13.09 22.47
CA ASP A 405 -11.87 13.46 21.07
C ASP A 405 -11.69 12.20 20.20
N THR A 406 -12.51 12.09 19.16
CA THR A 406 -12.45 10.99 18.18
C THR A 406 -12.32 11.56 16.78
N VAL A 407 -11.31 11.11 16.04
CA VAL A 407 -11.11 11.48 14.63
C VAL A 407 -10.98 10.25 13.75
N GLU A 408 -11.57 10.32 12.57
CA GLU A 408 -11.63 9.21 11.62
C GLU A 408 -10.88 9.59 10.34
N TRP A 409 -9.96 8.73 9.92
CA TRP A 409 -9.11 8.96 8.75
C TRP A 409 -9.14 7.75 7.81
N SER A 410 -9.03 8.00 6.51
CA SER A 410 -8.73 6.96 5.53
C SER A 410 -7.21 6.77 5.39
N ARG A 411 -6.79 5.59 4.91
CA ARG A 411 -5.36 5.26 4.69
C ARG A 411 -4.63 6.30 3.84
N SER A 412 -5.28 6.85 2.81
CA SER A 412 -4.73 7.86 1.90
C SER A 412 -4.46 9.21 2.57
N GLU A 413 -5.11 9.49 3.68
CA GLU A 413 -5.01 10.77 4.38
C GLU A 413 -4.00 10.74 5.53
N MET A 414 -3.54 9.54 5.93
CA MET A 414 -2.56 9.35 7.01
C MET A 414 -1.12 9.55 6.54
N LYS A 415 -0.49 10.64 6.97
CA LYS A 415 0.94 10.94 6.70
C LYS A 415 1.86 10.75 7.92
N THR A 416 1.30 10.51 9.10
CA THR A 416 1.98 10.69 10.39
C THR A 416 2.38 9.38 11.09
N LEU A 417 2.16 8.21 10.49
CA LEU A 417 2.44 6.93 11.13
C LEU A 417 3.93 6.69 11.37
N SER A 418 4.26 6.18 12.56
CA SER A 418 5.59 5.68 12.91
C SER A 418 5.97 4.44 12.09
N GLN A 419 7.26 4.07 12.08
CA GLN A 419 7.70 2.87 11.35
C GLN A 419 7.11 1.57 11.94
N GLY A 420 6.95 1.49 13.26
CA GLY A 420 6.30 0.36 13.93
C GLY A 420 4.82 0.23 13.53
N GLU A 421 4.09 1.34 13.48
CA GLU A 421 2.68 1.36 13.07
C GLU A 421 2.49 0.97 11.60
N LYS A 422 3.35 1.50 10.72
CA LYS A 422 3.38 1.11 9.30
C LYS A 422 3.59 -0.38 9.12
N ARG A 423 4.43 -0.99 9.96
CA ARG A 423 4.70 -2.42 9.93
C ARG A 423 3.54 -3.24 10.47
N ALA A 424 2.87 -2.78 11.52
CA ALA A 424 1.65 -3.42 12.02
C ALA A 424 0.57 -3.47 10.93
N LEU A 425 0.40 -2.39 10.14
CA LEU A 425 -0.53 -2.37 9.01
C LEU A 425 -0.13 -3.31 7.87
N TYR A 426 1.17 -3.45 7.62
CA TYR A 426 1.64 -4.45 6.67
C TYR A 426 1.35 -5.88 7.16
N LEU A 427 1.44 -6.15 8.46
CA LEU A 427 1.00 -7.41 9.04
C LEU A 427 -0.50 -7.61 8.93
N LEU A 428 -1.32 -6.58 8.99
CA LEU A 428 -2.76 -6.72 8.74
C LEU A 428 -3.03 -7.27 7.32
N ASN A 429 -2.32 -6.78 6.30
CA ASN A 429 -2.40 -7.36 4.95
C ASN A 429 -2.01 -8.85 4.94
N PHE A 430 -1.00 -9.22 5.73
CA PHE A 430 -0.60 -10.61 5.91
C PHE A 430 -1.67 -11.46 6.59
N ILE A 431 -2.34 -10.92 7.61
CA ILE A 431 -3.46 -11.56 8.30
C ILE A 431 -4.63 -11.80 7.32
N PHE A 432 -4.94 -10.81 6.47
CA PHE A 432 -5.93 -10.99 5.43
C PHE A 432 -5.52 -12.10 4.45
N GLU A 433 -4.32 -12.06 3.89
CA GLU A 433 -3.88 -13.08 2.93
C GLU A 433 -3.95 -14.50 3.51
N THR A 434 -3.45 -14.69 4.73
CA THR A 434 -3.45 -15.99 5.40
C THR A 434 -4.88 -16.49 5.65
N LYS A 435 -5.81 -15.61 6.05
CA LYS A 435 -7.25 -15.94 6.12
C LYS A 435 -7.83 -16.30 4.76
N SER A 436 -7.45 -15.61 3.68
CA SER A 436 -7.84 -15.96 2.30
C SER A 436 -7.41 -17.38 1.95
N ARG A 437 -6.13 -17.68 2.14
CA ARG A 437 -5.51 -18.96 1.78
C ARG A 437 -6.03 -20.11 2.63
N SER A 438 -6.48 -19.83 3.86
CA SER A 438 -7.09 -20.85 4.71
C SER A 438 -8.38 -21.44 4.11
N GLN A 439 -9.05 -20.69 3.21
CA GLN A 439 -10.24 -21.13 2.48
C GLN A 439 -9.91 -22.03 1.29
N SER A 440 -8.70 -21.92 0.73
CA SER A 440 -8.24 -22.86 -0.29
C SER A 440 -7.90 -24.22 0.31
N THR A 441 -8.02 -25.27 -0.49
CA THR A 441 -7.50 -26.61 -0.16
C THR A 441 -5.99 -26.72 -0.34
N ASP A 442 -5.36 -25.71 -0.93
CA ASP A 442 -3.94 -25.75 -1.30
C ASP A 442 -3.02 -25.53 -0.09
N GLU A 443 -1.95 -26.33 -0.06
CA GLU A 443 -0.85 -26.10 0.89
C GLU A 443 -0.05 -24.85 0.48
N THR A 444 0.34 -24.03 1.45
CA THR A 444 1.10 -22.79 1.23
C THR A 444 2.40 -22.79 2.05
N LEU A 445 3.49 -22.40 1.40
CA LEU A 445 4.78 -22.09 2.00
C LEU A 445 4.93 -20.58 2.22
N PHE A 446 5.07 -20.18 3.47
CA PHE A 446 5.33 -18.83 3.91
C PHE A 446 6.83 -18.60 4.10
N ILE A 447 7.38 -17.64 3.36
CA ILE A 447 8.76 -17.15 3.52
C ILE A 447 8.68 -15.81 4.23
N ILE A 448 9.25 -15.71 5.43
CA ILE A 448 9.04 -14.59 6.34
C ILE A 448 10.38 -13.93 6.66
N ASP A 449 10.53 -12.65 6.31
CA ASP A 449 11.79 -11.92 6.43
C ASP A 449 11.76 -10.86 7.54
N ASP A 450 12.53 -11.09 8.59
CA ASP A 450 12.91 -10.13 9.63
C ASP A 450 11.75 -9.40 10.33
N VAL A 451 10.59 -10.02 10.40
CA VAL A 451 9.32 -9.40 10.84
C VAL A 451 9.34 -8.70 12.19
N ALA A 452 10.29 -8.99 13.09
CA ALA A 452 10.38 -8.45 14.44
C ALA A 452 11.25 -7.18 14.59
N ASP A 453 12.03 -6.79 13.57
CA ASP A 453 13.14 -5.84 13.73
C ASP A 453 12.74 -4.40 14.14
N SER A 454 11.46 -4.02 13.95
CA SER A 454 10.97 -2.67 14.27
C SER A 454 9.72 -2.66 15.15
N PHE A 455 9.39 -3.80 15.77
CA PHE A 455 8.31 -3.85 16.76
C PHE A 455 8.87 -3.62 18.15
N ASP A 456 8.11 -2.88 18.97
CA ASP A 456 8.32 -2.89 20.40
C ASP A 456 8.12 -4.29 20.99
N TYR A 457 8.57 -4.49 22.23
CA TYR A 457 8.55 -5.80 22.88
C TYR A 457 7.13 -6.40 23.00
N LYS A 458 6.09 -5.56 23.12
CA LYS A 458 4.70 -6.03 23.23
C LYS A 458 4.19 -6.54 21.89
N ASN A 459 4.40 -5.78 20.83
CA ASN A 459 4.03 -6.16 19.46
C ASN A 459 4.86 -7.35 18.93
N LYS A 460 6.08 -7.57 19.44
CA LYS A 460 6.86 -8.80 19.19
C LYS A 460 6.13 -10.07 19.68
N HIS A 461 5.42 -10.02 20.81
CA HIS A 461 4.66 -11.19 21.28
C HIS A 461 3.41 -11.44 20.44
N ALA A 462 2.71 -10.38 20.00
CA ALA A 462 1.54 -10.49 19.14
C ALA A 462 1.86 -11.24 17.83
N ILE A 463 3.00 -10.93 17.22
CA ILE A 463 3.44 -11.63 16.00
C ILE A 463 3.86 -13.08 16.27
N VAL A 464 4.52 -13.37 17.40
CA VAL A 464 4.88 -14.76 17.76
C VAL A 464 3.63 -15.63 17.87
N GLN A 465 2.59 -15.14 18.57
CA GLN A 465 1.31 -15.85 18.66
C GLN A 465 0.67 -16.04 17.29
N TYR A 466 0.78 -15.05 16.40
CA TYR A 466 0.25 -15.17 15.05
C TYR A 466 0.97 -16.26 14.23
N LEU A 467 2.30 -16.30 14.30
CA LEU A 467 3.10 -17.31 13.60
C LEU A 467 2.86 -18.72 14.17
N GLU A 468 2.59 -18.82 15.47
CA GLU A 468 2.17 -20.06 16.12
C GLU A 468 0.81 -20.56 15.61
N ASP A 469 -0.17 -19.68 15.42
CA ASP A 469 -1.46 -20.05 14.82
C ASP A 469 -1.30 -20.57 13.37
N LEU A 470 -0.37 -19.99 12.63
CA LEU A 470 -0.03 -20.46 11.29
C LEU A 470 0.62 -21.84 11.33
N ASP A 471 1.49 -22.14 12.30
CA ASP A 471 2.09 -23.47 12.45
C ASP A 471 1.04 -24.53 12.81
N ASN A 472 0.07 -24.16 13.66
CA ASN A 472 -1.06 -25.00 14.03
C ASN A 472 -2.03 -25.27 12.88
N SER A 473 -1.96 -24.49 11.79
CA SER A 473 -2.79 -24.70 10.61
C SER A 473 -2.36 -25.95 9.82
N PRO A 474 -3.31 -26.79 9.37
CA PRO A 474 -2.98 -28.07 8.74
C PRO A 474 -2.15 -27.94 7.45
N ARG A 475 -2.36 -26.86 6.70
CA ARG A 475 -1.88 -26.66 5.32
C ARG A 475 -0.77 -25.62 5.17
N PHE A 476 -0.33 -25.00 6.26
CA PHE A 476 0.62 -23.90 6.22
C PHE A 476 2.00 -24.36 6.70
N TYR A 477 3.03 -23.96 5.95
CA TYR A 477 4.43 -24.27 6.21
C TYR A 477 5.21 -22.97 6.24
N GLN A 478 6.20 -22.85 7.13
CA GLN A 478 6.88 -21.58 7.37
C GLN A 478 8.41 -21.74 7.32
N ILE A 479 9.09 -20.79 6.67
CA ILE A 479 10.52 -20.55 6.79
C ILE A 479 10.69 -19.09 7.24
N ILE A 480 11.06 -18.92 8.51
CA ILE A 480 11.21 -17.62 9.15
C ILE A 480 12.68 -17.26 9.23
N LEU A 481 13.07 -16.12 8.68
CA LEU A 481 14.43 -15.61 8.66
C LEU A 481 14.52 -14.42 9.61
N THR A 482 15.53 -14.40 10.49
CA THR A 482 15.73 -13.24 11.38
C THR A 482 17.20 -13.02 11.75
N HIS A 483 17.60 -11.77 12.01
CA HIS A 483 18.84 -11.47 12.78
C HIS A 483 18.59 -11.14 14.24
N ASN A 484 17.35 -10.98 14.69
CA ASN A 484 17.09 -10.70 16.08
C ASN A 484 17.15 -12.03 16.86
N PHE A 485 18.23 -12.24 17.61
CA PHE A 485 18.45 -13.51 18.31
C PHE A 485 17.41 -13.74 19.42
N ASP A 486 16.96 -12.68 20.09
CA ASP A 486 15.88 -12.78 21.09
C ASP A 486 14.56 -13.27 20.48
N PHE A 487 14.19 -12.75 19.31
CA PHE A 487 13.02 -13.21 18.55
C PHE A 487 13.21 -14.66 18.10
N PHE A 488 14.38 -15.00 17.55
CA PHE A 488 14.73 -16.38 17.16
C PHE A 488 14.59 -17.36 18.34
N ARG A 489 15.11 -16.99 19.51
CA ARG A 489 15.00 -17.77 20.75
C ARG A 489 13.55 -17.88 21.21
N THR A 490 12.77 -16.80 21.09
CA THR A 490 11.34 -16.81 21.43
C THR A 490 10.55 -17.77 20.54
N LEU A 491 10.83 -17.81 19.23
CA LEU A 491 10.23 -18.79 18.33
C LEU A 491 10.57 -20.24 18.73
N ALA A 492 11.85 -20.49 19.02
CA ALA A 492 12.35 -21.81 19.41
C ALA A 492 11.81 -22.31 20.76
N ASN A 493 11.52 -21.40 21.69
CA ASN A 493 10.99 -21.75 23.00
C ASN A 493 9.47 -21.95 23.01
N ASN A 494 8.75 -21.36 22.04
CA ASN A 494 7.28 -21.45 21.98
C ASN A 494 6.82 -22.61 21.10
N PHE A 495 7.08 -22.54 19.78
CA PHE A 495 6.46 -23.47 18.82
C PHE A 495 7.41 -24.07 17.78
N VAL A 496 8.61 -23.52 17.58
CA VAL A 496 9.56 -24.05 16.58
C VAL A 496 10.45 -25.12 17.19
N HIS A 497 10.36 -26.35 16.66
CA HIS A 497 11.17 -27.46 17.14
C HIS A 497 12.68 -27.22 16.96
N ARG A 498 13.48 -27.53 17.99
CA ARG A 498 14.94 -27.29 18.05
C ARG A 498 15.74 -27.75 16.83
N LYS A 499 15.42 -28.92 16.26
CA LYS A 499 16.08 -29.46 15.05
C LYS A 499 15.85 -28.63 13.78
N ARG A 500 14.89 -27.70 13.83
CA ARG A 500 14.49 -26.80 12.74
C ARG A 500 14.82 -25.34 13.02
N CYS A 501 15.52 -25.10 14.13
CA CYS A 501 16.22 -23.87 14.38
C CYS A 501 17.58 -23.99 13.71
N LEU A 502 17.77 -23.26 12.62
CA LEU A 502 18.98 -23.29 11.82
C LEU A 502 19.74 -21.98 11.95
N MET A 503 21.02 -22.04 11.64
CA MET A 503 21.89 -20.88 11.60
C MET A 503 22.65 -20.82 10.28
N ALA A 504 22.63 -19.64 9.67
CA ALA A 504 23.32 -19.40 8.42
C ALA A 504 24.78 -19.02 8.66
N ASN A 505 25.69 -19.81 8.09
CA ASN A 505 27.13 -19.61 8.17
C ASN A 505 27.69 -19.25 6.80
N ARG A 506 28.64 -18.31 6.77
CA ARG A 506 29.39 -17.99 5.55
C ARG A 506 30.50 -19.02 5.33
N GLN A 507 30.59 -19.55 4.12
CA GLN A 507 31.69 -20.42 3.68
C GLN A 507 32.41 -19.78 2.48
N ILE A 508 33.58 -20.31 2.12
CA ILE A 508 34.39 -19.83 0.99
C ILE A 508 33.57 -19.82 -0.31
N ASP A 509 32.76 -20.86 -0.54
CA ASP A 509 32.01 -21.05 -1.80
C ASP A 509 30.52 -20.74 -1.72
N GLY A 510 30.00 -20.35 -0.55
CA GLY A 510 28.57 -20.09 -0.39
C GLY A 510 28.11 -19.90 1.04
N ILE A 511 26.87 -20.30 1.30
CA ILE A 511 26.22 -20.25 2.61
C ILE A 511 25.78 -21.67 2.96
N SER A 512 26.03 -22.07 4.20
CA SER A 512 25.55 -23.33 4.76
C SER A 512 24.60 -23.08 5.92
N LEU A 513 23.61 -23.96 6.08
CA LEU A 513 22.68 -23.95 7.20
C LEU A 513 23.01 -25.13 8.12
N SER A 514 23.36 -24.84 9.37
CA SER A 514 23.59 -25.84 10.42
C SER A 514 22.50 -25.72 11.48
N ILE A 515 22.24 -26.79 12.24
CA ILE A 515 21.36 -26.69 13.41
C ILE A 515 21.97 -25.67 14.39
N ALA A 516 21.14 -24.78 14.92
CA ALA A 516 21.58 -23.75 15.86
C ALA A 516 21.84 -24.36 17.24
N ASP A 517 23.05 -24.17 17.73
CA ASP A 517 23.44 -24.53 19.09
C ASP A 517 23.23 -23.36 20.07
N GLY A 518 23.09 -23.68 21.37
CA GLY A 518 23.12 -22.65 22.41
C GLY A 518 21.90 -21.71 22.49
N ILE A 519 20.79 -22.02 21.80
CA ILE A 519 19.52 -21.26 21.82
C ILE A 519 19.02 -21.02 23.25
N SER A 520 19.13 -22.02 24.12
CA SER A 520 18.76 -21.92 25.53
C SER A 520 20.02 -21.93 26.40
N ASN A 521 20.34 -20.77 26.99
CA ASN A 521 21.40 -20.61 27.98
C ASN A 521 22.76 -21.19 27.54
N TYR A 522 23.42 -20.49 26.60
CA TYR A 522 24.73 -20.85 26.06
C TYR A 522 25.76 -21.16 27.15
N PHE A 523 25.78 -20.36 28.22
CA PHE A 523 26.71 -20.53 29.33
C PHE A 523 26.56 -21.90 30.02
N ILE A 524 25.34 -22.26 30.45
CA ILE A 524 25.12 -23.55 31.13
C ILE A 524 25.19 -24.71 30.13
N GLY A 525 24.63 -24.53 28.93
CA GLY A 525 24.48 -25.58 27.93
C GLY A 525 25.81 -26.04 27.34
N ILE A 526 26.75 -25.11 27.17
CA ILE A 526 28.00 -25.30 26.42
C ILE A 526 29.22 -24.94 27.30
N LEU A 527 29.41 -23.66 27.65
CA LEU A 527 30.65 -23.17 28.28
C LEU A 527 30.97 -23.88 29.61
N LYS A 528 30.00 -23.93 30.53
CA LYS A 528 30.16 -24.57 31.85
C LYS A 528 30.54 -26.05 31.75
N LYS A 529 30.10 -26.75 30.70
CA LYS A 529 30.43 -28.17 30.50
C LYS A 529 31.84 -28.39 29.93
N LYS A 530 32.34 -27.41 29.16
CA LYS A 530 33.62 -27.51 28.46
C LYS A 530 34.80 -26.88 29.21
N ILE A 531 34.58 -26.13 30.28
CA ILE A 531 35.61 -25.35 30.99
C ILE A 531 36.90 -26.12 31.34
N HIS A 532 36.81 -27.40 31.68
CA HIS A 532 37.96 -28.23 32.07
C HIS A 532 38.59 -29.03 30.91
N ILE A 533 37.99 -28.94 29.72
CA ILE A 533 38.38 -29.69 28.52
C ILE A 533 38.95 -28.74 27.47
N ASP A 534 38.35 -27.56 27.36
CA ASP A 534 38.60 -26.59 26.30
C ASP A 534 39.08 -25.26 26.90
N PRO A 535 40.37 -24.90 26.69
CA PRO A 535 40.93 -23.63 27.13
C PRO A 535 40.18 -22.42 26.57
N ARG A 536 39.55 -22.53 25.40
CA ARG A 536 38.79 -21.43 24.79
C ARG A 536 37.53 -21.14 25.58
N ALA A 537 36.79 -22.19 25.91
CA ALA A 537 35.61 -22.12 26.78
C ALA A 537 35.99 -21.56 28.15
N MET A 538 37.12 -21.98 28.75
CA MET A 538 37.60 -21.45 30.02
C MET A 538 37.84 -19.93 29.97
N CYS A 539 38.62 -19.45 29.01
CA CYS A 539 38.89 -18.02 28.85
C CYS A 539 37.59 -17.24 28.63
N ALA A 540 36.67 -17.76 27.82
CA ALA A 540 35.37 -17.14 27.56
C ALA A 540 34.47 -17.05 28.82
N THR A 541 34.72 -17.86 29.86
CA THR A 541 33.97 -17.77 31.13
C THR A 541 34.45 -16.67 32.08
N ILE A 542 35.60 -16.04 31.84
CA ILE A 542 36.18 -15.00 32.71
C ILE A 542 35.24 -13.79 32.86
N PRO A 543 34.73 -13.16 31.78
CA PRO A 543 33.80 -12.04 31.91
C PRO A 543 32.53 -12.39 32.68
N PHE A 544 31.98 -13.60 32.47
CA PHE A 544 30.78 -14.06 33.15
C PHE A 544 30.99 -14.24 34.65
N THR A 545 32.11 -14.88 35.00
CA THR A 545 32.50 -15.11 36.40
C THR A 545 32.68 -13.78 37.10
N ARG A 546 33.36 -12.82 36.46
CA ARG A 546 33.53 -11.44 36.94
C ARG A 546 32.18 -10.75 37.18
N ASN A 547 31.27 -10.78 36.21
CA ASN A 547 29.97 -10.11 36.32
C ASN A 547 29.09 -10.72 37.41
N LEU A 548 29.17 -12.03 37.64
CA LEU A 548 28.46 -12.67 38.74
C LEU A 548 28.99 -12.20 40.10
N ILE A 549 30.31 -12.02 40.25
CA ILE A 549 30.91 -11.43 41.45
C ILE A 549 30.47 -9.97 41.60
N GLU A 550 30.43 -9.20 40.51
CA GLU A 550 29.96 -7.82 40.52
C GLU A 550 28.54 -7.72 41.10
N TYR A 551 27.61 -8.57 40.63
CA TYR A 551 26.22 -8.58 41.07
C TYR A 551 26.01 -9.10 42.49
N THR A 552 26.87 -10.01 42.97
CA THR A 552 26.68 -10.67 44.27
C THR A 552 27.53 -10.07 45.39
N LYS A 553 28.73 -9.60 45.08
CA LYS A 553 29.75 -9.14 46.04
C LYS A 553 30.24 -7.70 45.78
N GLY A 554 29.92 -7.09 44.63
CA GLY A 554 30.26 -5.70 44.29
C GLY A 554 31.65 -5.49 43.68
N GLU A 555 31.91 -4.26 43.18
CA GLU A 555 33.14 -3.90 42.44
C GLU A 555 34.42 -3.82 43.30
N GLU A 556 34.28 -3.68 44.62
CA GLU A 556 35.43 -3.60 45.56
C GLU A 556 35.95 -4.99 45.96
N ASN A 557 35.30 -6.06 45.51
CA ASN A 557 35.69 -7.44 45.84
C ASN A 557 37.04 -7.81 45.21
N GLN A 558 37.93 -8.46 45.97
CA GLN A 558 39.26 -8.83 45.50
C GLN A 558 39.23 -9.76 44.28
N HIS A 559 38.29 -10.71 44.21
CA HIS A 559 38.15 -11.57 43.05
C HIS A 559 37.65 -10.80 41.82
N TYR A 560 36.74 -9.84 41.99
CA TYR A 560 36.31 -8.96 40.90
C TYR A 560 37.48 -8.14 40.34
N LEU A 561 38.30 -7.57 41.22
CA LEU A 561 39.49 -6.80 40.82
C LEU A 561 40.51 -7.68 40.09
N ARG A 562 40.76 -8.90 40.61
CA ARG A 562 41.68 -9.87 39.99
C ARG A 562 41.20 -10.35 38.61
N LEU A 563 39.90 -10.64 38.46
CA LEU A 563 39.34 -10.98 37.14
C LEU A 563 39.30 -9.78 36.19
N THR A 564 39.20 -8.55 36.71
CA THR A 564 39.33 -7.34 35.88
C THR A 564 40.73 -7.20 35.29
N SER A 565 41.78 -7.63 36.00
CA SER A 565 43.15 -7.72 35.48
C SER A 565 43.32 -8.76 34.35
N LEU A 566 42.34 -9.64 34.12
CA LEU A 566 42.32 -10.57 33.00
C LEU A 566 41.57 -10.03 31.76
N LEU A 567 40.85 -8.91 31.90
CA LEU A 567 40.15 -8.22 30.81
C LEU A 567 40.87 -6.95 30.36
N HIS A 568 41.64 -6.36 31.26
CA HIS A 568 42.44 -5.16 31.04
C HIS A 568 43.87 -5.41 31.50
N LEU A 569 44.85 -4.93 30.74
CA LEU A 569 46.25 -5.08 31.09
C LEU A 569 46.59 -4.22 32.31
N LYS A 570 46.95 -4.87 33.41
CA LYS A 570 47.38 -4.28 34.67
C LYS A 570 48.72 -4.86 35.11
N GLN A 571 49.25 -4.33 36.21
CA GLN A 571 50.56 -4.72 36.73
C GLN A 571 50.65 -6.21 37.12
N ASP A 572 49.56 -6.76 37.64
CA ASP A 572 49.44 -8.15 38.11
C ASP A 572 48.98 -9.14 37.03
N THR A 573 48.54 -8.67 35.85
CA THR A 573 47.94 -9.52 34.81
C THR A 573 48.79 -10.73 34.42
N SER A 574 50.11 -10.55 34.27
CA SER A 574 51.01 -11.63 33.87
C SER A 574 51.21 -12.69 34.96
N GLU A 575 50.95 -12.37 36.22
CA GLU A 575 51.14 -13.24 37.38
C GLU A 575 49.93 -14.14 37.65
N ILE A 576 48.76 -13.83 37.06
CA ILE A 576 47.53 -14.60 37.29
C ILE A 576 47.56 -15.91 36.49
N THR A 577 47.52 -17.02 37.22
CA THR A 577 47.59 -18.38 36.66
C THR A 577 46.21 -18.99 36.36
N VAL A 578 46.19 -20.08 35.59
CA VAL A 578 44.99 -20.90 35.37
C VAL A 578 44.41 -21.40 36.70
N LYS A 579 45.28 -21.84 37.61
CA LYS A 579 44.90 -22.24 38.96
C LYS A 579 44.22 -21.12 39.73
N ASP A 580 44.78 -19.91 39.73
CA ASP A 580 44.16 -18.76 40.41
C ASP A 580 42.75 -18.46 39.88
N TYR A 581 42.56 -18.55 38.57
CA TYR A 581 41.23 -18.34 37.97
C TYR A 581 40.25 -19.45 38.35
N LEU A 582 40.67 -20.72 38.25
CA LEU A 582 39.79 -21.84 38.53
C LEU A 582 39.44 -21.95 40.01
N ASP A 583 40.31 -21.54 40.93
CA ASP A 583 39.99 -21.43 42.36
C ASP A 583 38.83 -20.45 42.58
N ILE A 584 38.86 -19.28 41.92
CA ILE A 584 37.77 -18.29 41.95
C ILE A 584 36.49 -18.87 41.33
N TYR A 585 36.61 -19.51 40.17
CA TYR A 585 35.47 -20.13 39.48
C TYR A 585 34.81 -21.21 40.34
N ASN A 586 35.62 -22.09 40.95
CA ASN A 586 35.18 -23.19 41.79
C ASN A 586 34.43 -22.70 43.03
N GLU A 587 34.89 -21.60 43.65
CA GLU A 587 34.18 -20.98 44.77
C GLU A 587 32.79 -20.48 44.36
N ILE A 588 32.68 -19.84 43.20
CA ILE A 588 31.44 -19.21 42.74
C ILE A 588 30.40 -20.22 42.24
N PHE A 589 30.86 -21.26 41.54
CA PHE A 589 29.98 -22.24 40.90
C PHE A 589 29.89 -23.56 41.65
N GLU A 590 30.53 -23.67 42.82
CA GLU A 590 30.60 -24.87 43.66
C GLU A 590 31.11 -26.09 42.87
N THR A 591 32.21 -25.91 42.14
CA THR A 591 32.86 -26.94 41.30
C THR A 591 34.23 -27.34 41.83
N ASN A 592 34.86 -28.34 41.22
CA ASN A 592 36.21 -28.79 41.58
C ASN A 592 37.04 -29.08 40.32
N HIS A 593 37.19 -28.08 39.47
CA HIS A 593 38.00 -28.16 38.26
C HIS A 593 39.49 -27.99 38.60
N PRO A 594 40.38 -28.87 38.12
CA PRO A 594 41.81 -28.75 38.37
C PRO A 594 42.42 -27.62 37.55
N GLY A 595 43.35 -26.87 38.13
CA GLY A 595 44.13 -25.84 37.43
C GLY A 595 45.62 -26.16 37.36
N ASP A 596 46.32 -25.40 36.52
CA ASP A 596 47.77 -25.47 36.34
C ASP A 596 48.43 -24.09 36.52
N ASP A 597 49.76 -24.05 36.53
CA ASP A 597 50.55 -22.84 36.82
C ASP A 597 50.79 -21.97 35.55
N ARG A 598 50.16 -22.27 34.41
CA ARG A 598 50.31 -21.43 33.20
C ARG A 598 49.64 -20.08 33.40
N SER A 599 50.22 -19.04 32.83
CA SER A 599 49.62 -17.70 32.85
C SER A 599 48.38 -17.65 31.97
N ILE A 600 47.26 -17.11 32.49
CA ILE A 600 46.04 -16.93 31.67
C ILE A 600 46.32 -16.03 30.46
N LYS A 601 47.20 -15.01 30.60
CA LYS A 601 47.60 -14.16 29.47
C LYS A 601 48.23 -15.00 28.35
N GLN A 602 49.13 -15.92 28.69
CA GLN A 602 49.77 -16.80 27.70
C GLN A 602 48.75 -17.73 27.04
N VAL A 603 47.88 -18.36 27.81
CA VAL A 603 46.81 -19.23 27.27
C VAL A 603 45.90 -18.44 26.32
N LEU A 604 45.54 -17.20 26.68
CA LEU A 604 44.73 -16.32 25.84
C LEU A 604 45.41 -16.04 24.49
N GLU A 605 46.71 -15.73 24.50
CA GLU A 605 47.49 -15.43 23.29
C GLU A 605 47.70 -16.66 22.40
N GLU A 606 48.00 -17.83 23.01
CA GLU A 606 48.14 -19.11 22.31
C GLU A 606 46.85 -19.49 21.59
N GLN A 607 45.72 -19.44 22.30
CA GLN A 607 44.43 -19.80 21.74
C GLN A 607 43.94 -18.79 20.69
N ALA A 608 44.19 -17.49 20.89
CA ALA A 608 43.87 -16.48 19.88
C ALA A 608 44.66 -16.69 18.57
N LEU A 609 45.93 -17.12 18.68
CA LEU A 609 46.74 -17.48 17.53
C LEU A 609 46.20 -18.73 16.82
N GLU A 610 45.86 -19.79 17.57
CA GLU A 610 45.26 -21.01 17.00
C GLU A 610 43.97 -20.70 16.22
N ILE A 611 43.05 -19.92 16.82
CA ILE A 611 41.80 -19.51 16.15
C ILE A 611 42.10 -18.73 14.86
N SER A 612 43.13 -17.88 14.85
CA SER A 612 43.45 -17.04 13.69
C SER A 612 43.88 -17.83 12.45
N ILE A 613 44.40 -19.04 12.63
CA ILE A 613 44.92 -19.91 11.56
C ILE A 613 43.96 -21.06 11.20
N GLU A 614 42.86 -21.24 11.92
CA GLU A 614 41.86 -22.28 11.64
C GLU A 614 41.09 -21.99 10.35
N GLU A 615 40.86 -23.03 9.54
CA GLU A 615 40.14 -22.96 8.26
C GLU A 615 38.63 -23.20 8.40
N ASP A 616 38.21 -24.09 9.31
CA ASP A 616 36.78 -24.32 9.62
C ASP A 616 36.32 -23.33 10.69
N ARG A 617 35.29 -22.56 10.34
CA ARG A 617 34.74 -21.48 11.18
C ARG A 617 33.22 -21.57 11.27
N SER A 618 32.69 -22.79 11.19
CA SER A 618 31.25 -23.05 11.24
C SER A 618 30.67 -22.85 12.64
N GLY A 619 29.42 -22.36 12.73
CA GLY A 619 28.70 -22.24 14.00
C GLY A 619 28.79 -20.85 14.66
N LEU A 620 28.32 -20.78 15.91
CA LEU A 620 28.25 -19.52 16.67
C LEU A 620 29.63 -19.05 17.14
N ASN A 621 30.51 -20.01 17.46
CA ASN A 621 31.89 -19.81 17.92
C ASN A 621 31.99 -18.70 18.98
N LEU A 622 31.03 -18.68 19.91
CA LEU A 622 30.94 -17.60 20.88
C LEU A 622 32.14 -17.59 21.82
N GLU A 623 32.64 -18.77 22.22
CA GLU A 623 33.90 -18.92 22.95
C GLU A 623 35.05 -18.19 22.24
N ASP A 624 35.21 -18.44 20.94
CA ASP A 624 36.28 -17.85 20.13
C ASP A 624 36.11 -16.33 19.99
N LYS A 625 34.88 -15.85 19.78
CA LYS A 625 34.60 -14.41 19.67
C LYS A 625 34.91 -13.66 20.97
N VAL A 626 34.54 -14.23 22.12
CA VAL A 626 34.84 -13.65 23.44
C VAL A 626 36.35 -13.67 23.69
N LEU A 627 37.01 -14.79 23.41
CA LEU A 627 38.44 -14.94 23.59
C LEU A 627 39.23 -13.96 22.71
N LEU A 628 38.91 -13.88 21.41
CA LEU A 628 39.53 -12.91 20.50
C LEU A 628 39.28 -11.48 20.96
N SER A 629 38.08 -11.15 21.44
CA SER A 629 37.78 -9.82 21.99
C SER A 629 38.68 -9.50 23.20
N MET A 630 38.87 -10.44 24.12
CA MET A 630 39.79 -10.27 25.24
C MET A 630 41.24 -10.12 24.77
N ALA A 631 41.70 -10.95 23.83
CA ALA A 631 43.06 -10.92 23.30
C ALA A 631 43.37 -9.61 22.56
N ILE A 632 42.45 -9.15 21.71
CA ILE A 632 42.54 -7.87 21.00
C ILE A 632 42.66 -6.72 22.00
N ARG A 633 41.80 -6.70 23.04
CA ARG A 633 41.86 -5.67 24.08
C ARG A 633 43.22 -5.69 24.79
N MET A 634 43.67 -6.86 25.22
CA MET A 634 44.92 -7.03 25.96
C MET A 634 46.12 -6.53 25.16
N LYS A 635 46.25 -6.96 23.89
CA LYS A 635 47.34 -6.53 23.01
C LYS A 635 47.30 -5.03 22.70
N SER A 636 46.10 -4.47 22.51
CA SER A 636 45.96 -3.04 22.24
C SER A 636 46.39 -2.20 23.44
N GLU A 637 46.04 -2.61 24.66
CA GLU A 637 46.46 -1.93 25.88
C GLU A 637 47.96 -2.11 26.14
N GLU A 638 48.52 -3.28 25.81
CA GLU A 638 49.97 -3.53 25.86
C GLU A 638 50.74 -2.56 24.97
N PHE A 639 50.35 -2.45 23.70
CA PHE A 639 50.94 -1.50 22.76
C PHE A 639 50.84 -0.05 23.28
N LEU A 640 49.64 0.37 23.70
CA LEU A 640 49.39 1.72 24.20
C LEU A 640 50.26 2.06 25.41
N ILE A 641 50.32 1.16 26.41
CA ILE A 641 51.10 1.37 27.63
C ILE A 641 52.59 1.43 27.29
N GLN A 642 53.12 0.48 26.51
CA GLN A 642 54.53 0.48 26.13
C GLN A 642 54.91 1.74 25.34
N ARG A 643 54.06 2.16 24.41
CA ARG A 643 54.30 3.35 23.60
C ARG A 643 54.24 4.64 24.43
N ILE A 644 53.29 4.76 25.35
CA ILE A 644 53.20 5.90 26.28
C ILE A 644 54.41 5.95 27.21
N ARG A 645 54.89 4.80 27.73
CA ARG A 645 56.12 4.73 28.56
C ARG A 645 57.31 5.32 27.82
N ILE A 646 57.48 4.98 26.54
CA ILE A 646 58.54 5.50 25.69
C ILE A 646 58.36 7.01 25.46
N LEU A 647 57.16 7.45 25.08
CA LEU A 647 56.88 8.86 24.74
C LEU A 647 56.99 9.80 25.95
N LYS A 648 56.67 9.32 27.16
CA LYS A 648 56.78 10.07 28.42
C LYS A 648 58.11 9.87 29.14
N ASN A 649 58.95 8.96 28.66
CA ASN A 649 60.16 8.50 29.35
C ASN A 649 59.88 8.06 30.80
N ASP A 650 58.77 7.34 31.00
CA ASP A 650 58.32 6.85 32.31
C ASP A 650 58.08 5.33 32.22
N PRO A 651 59.08 4.49 32.53
CA PRO A 651 58.94 3.04 32.50
C PRO A 651 57.89 2.48 33.48
N GLY A 652 57.54 3.25 34.51
CA GLY A 652 56.59 2.86 35.57
C GLY A 652 55.14 3.22 35.26
N TYR A 653 54.86 3.83 34.10
CA TYR A 653 53.51 4.28 33.76
C TYR A 653 52.49 3.13 33.72
N TRP A 654 51.36 3.36 34.37
CA TRP A 654 50.13 2.55 34.36
C TRP A 654 48.90 3.46 34.36
N CYS A 655 47.84 3.03 33.68
CA CYS A 655 46.57 3.78 33.68
C CYS A 655 45.76 3.47 34.93
N ASN A 656 45.34 4.51 35.67
CA ASN A 656 44.49 4.38 36.86
C ASN A 656 43.01 4.74 36.59
N SER A 657 42.65 4.96 35.32
CA SER A 657 41.28 5.34 34.95
C SER A 657 40.35 4.12 35.00
N LYS A 658 39.14 4.29 35.56
CA LYS A 658 38.06 3.28 35.44
C LYS A 658 37.69 2.99 33.98
N SER A 659 37.83 3.99 33.10
CA SER A 659 37.71 3.83 31.63
C SER A 659 39.11 3.73 31.00
N GLN A 660 39.82 2.64 31.31
CA GLN A 660 41.24 2.45 30.98
C GLN A 660 41.54 2.66 29.48
N PHE A 661 40.92 1.88 28.59
CA PHE A 661 41.21 1.96 27.16
C PHE A 661 40.96 3.35 26.56
N GLY A 662 39.83 3.98 26.90
CA GLY A 662 39.50 5.33 26.41
C GLY A 662 40.48 6.40 26.93
N ALA A 663 40.97 6.26 28.16
CA ALA A 663 41.98 7.15 28.71
C ALA A 663 43.35 6.96 28.03
N LEU A 664 43.78 5.70 27.84
CA LEU A 664 45.00 5.36 27.11
C LEU A 664 44.97 5.90 25.68
N MET A 665 43.84 5.71 24.97
CA MET A 665 43.65 6.24 23.62
C MET A 665 43.77 7.75 23.56
N LYS A 666 43.08 8.47 24.46
CA LYS A 666 43.10 9.93 24.54
C LYS A 666 44.48 10.48 24.89
N GLU A 667 45.24 9.76 25.72
CA GLU A 667 46.60 10.16 26.09
C GLU A 667 47.56 9.90 24.92
N PHE A 668 47.50 8.72 24.31
CA PHE A 668 48.32 8.37 23.15
C PHE A 668 48.06 9.31 21.96
N SER A 669 46.80 9.61 21.64
CA SER A 669 46.45 10.51 20.53
C SER A 669 46.96 11.95 20.73
N LYS A 670 47.18 12.38 21.99
CA LYS A 670 47.80 13.68 22.29
C LYS A 670 49.31 13.65 22.15
N LEU A 671 49.94 12.53 22.51
CA LEU A 671 51.39 12.35 22.48
C LEU A 671 51.92 12.04 21.08
N ASP A 672 51.15 11.31 20.26
CA ASP A 672 51.53 10.90 18.90
C ASP A 672 50.31 10.95 17.95
N PRO A 673 49.82 12.17 17.60
CA PRO A 673 48.58 12.35 16.82
C PRO A 673 48.67 11.85 15.37
N THR A 674 49.88 11.64 14.84
CA THR A 674 50.12 11.21 13.46
C THR A 674 50.36 9.71 13.32
N SER A 675 50.31 8.95 14.43
CA SER A 675 50.57 7.52 14.41
C SER A 675 49.55 6.76 13.55
N SER A 676 50.04 5.91 12.64
CA SER A 676 49.19 5.01 11.85
C SER A 676 48.43 4.00 12.73
N ALA A 677 48.96 3.70 13.93
CA ALA A 677 48.34 2.78 14.88
C ALA A 677 46.97 3.27 15.38
N LEU A 678 46.72 4.59 15.39
CA LEU A 678 45.45 5.16 15.84
C LEU A 678 44.25 4.60 15.08
N ARG A 679 44.40 4.36 13.76
CA ARG A 679 43.31 3.79 12.93
C ARG A 679 42.91 2.39 13.39
N THR A 680 43.91 1.54 13.68
CA THR A 680 43.66 0.18 14.17
C THR A 680 43.03 0.22 15.55
N LEU A 681 43.55 1.07 16.45
CA LEU A 681 43.04 1.18 17.82
C LEU A 681 41.63 1.80 17.90
N GLU A 682 41.27 2.69 16.97
CA GLU A 682 39.89 3.18 16.80
C GLU A 682 38.93 2.06 16.40
N LYS A 683 39.33 1.16 15.48
CA LYS A 683 38.54 -0.05 15.16
C LYS A 683 38.32 -0.91 16.40
N VAL A 684 39.37 -1.11 17.22
CA VAL A 684 39.25 -1.84 18.50
C VAL A 684 38.24 -1.20 19.44
N SER A 685 38.22 0.13 19.53
CA SER A 685 37.26 0.88 20.35
C SER A 685 35.81 0.61 19.94
N ILE A 686 35.55 0.50 18.63
CA ILE A 686 34.20 0.29 18.07
C ILE A 686 33.78 -1.17 18.21
N THR A 687 34.68 -2.11 17.91
CA THR A 687 34.33 -3.54 17.78
C THR A 687 34.31 -4.30 19.11
N VAL A 688 35.22 -4.00 20.03
CA VAL A 688 35.54 -4.87 21.19
C VAL A 688 35.12 -4.26 22.54
N SER A 689 34.66 -3.01 22.57
CA SER A 689 34.41 -2.28 23.82
C SER A 689 33.35 -2.88 24.74
N SER A 690 32.28 -3.39 24.15
CA SER A 690 31.15 -4.05 24.80
C SER A 690 31.37 -5.54 25.07
N ASN A 691 32.15 -6.22 24.23
CA ASN A 691 32.20 -7.69 24.16
C ASN A 691 32.90 -8.38 25.34
N ILE A 692 33.73 -7.64 26.07
CA ILE A 692 34.49 -8.15 27.23
C ILE A 692 33.76 -7.90 28.56
N HIS A 693 32.64 -7.16 28.56
CA HIS A 693 31.84 -6.81 29.74
C HIS A 693 30.45 -7.44 29.63
N LEU A 694 30.39 -8.75 29.36
CA LEU A 694 29.20 -9.53 28.99
C LEU A 694 28.07 -9.51 30.03
N ASN A 695 27.29 -8.42 30.08
CA ASN A 695 26.03 -8.37 30.81
C ASN A 695 24.93 -9.03 29.97
N SER A 696 23.83 -9.47 30.59
CA SER A 696 22.74 -10.20 29.91
C SER A 696 22.15 -9.48 28.67
N PHE A 697 22.35 -8.15 28.57
CA PHE A 697 21.93 -7.29 27.46
C PHE A 697 22.94 -7.23 26.28
N MET A 698 24.18 -7.70 26.47
CA MET A 698 25.31 -7.47 25.56
C MET A 698 25.69 -8.68 24.70
N TYR A 699 24.88 -9.74 24.70
CA TYR A 699 25.11 -10.92 23.87
C TYR A 699 24.76 -10.71 22.39
N GLU A 700 23.77 -9.88 22.07
CA GLU A 700 23.38 -9.64 20.67
C GLU A 700 24.51 -9.00 19.84
N PRO A 701 25.21 -7.94 20.31
CA PRO A 701 26.32 -7.36 19.55
C PRO A 701 27.44 -8.34 19.19
N ILE A 702 27.78 -9.28 20.07
CA ILE A 702 28.83 -10.26 19.81
C ILE A 702 28.35 -11.39 18.89
N LEU A 703 27.06 -11.72 18.89
CA LEU A 703 26.49 -12.69 17.95
C LEU A 703 26.55 -12.18 16.50
N ASP A 704 26.28 -10.90 16.29
CA ASP A 704 26.32 -10.26 14.97
C ASP A 704 27.74 -10.04 14.42
N LEU A 705 28.77 -10.07 15.27
CA LEU A 705 30.16 -9.99 14.83
C LEU A 705 30.62 -11.32 14.22
N THR A 706 31.22 -11.27 13.03
CA THR A 706 31.83 -12.46 12.43
C THR A 706 33.19 -12.75 13.07
N VAL A 707 33.52 -14.04 13.23
CA VAL A 707 34.84 -14.47 13.72
C VAL A 707 35.95 -13.94 12.80
N ASP A 708 35.73 -13.94 11.49
CA ASP A 708 36.68 -13.40 10.50
C ASP A 708 37.06 -11.94 10.75
N HIS A 709 36.08 -11.11 11.12
CA HIS A 709 36.34 -9.70 11.43
C HIS A 709 37.23 -9.56 12.67
N LEU A 710 36.99 -10.38 13.70
CA LEU A 710 37.82 -10.42 14.91
C LEU A 710 39.23 -10.96 14.61
N ILE A 711 39.37 -11.99 13.78
CA ILE A 711 40.69 -12.52 13.34
C ILE A 711 41.48 -11.45 12.58
N SER A 712 40.83 -10.76 11.64
CA SER A 712 41.44 -9.66 10.90
C SER A 712 41.92 -8.56 11.85
N LEU A 713 41.08 -8.15 12.80
CA LEU A 713 41.42 -7.12 13.77
C LEU A 713 42.53 -7.57 14.73
N TYR A 714 42.51 -8.83 15.18
CA TYR A 714 43.58 -9.42 16.00
C TYR A 714 44.92 -9.43 15.27
N THR A 715 44.92 -9.75 13.98
CA THR A 715 46.12 -9.73 13.13
C THR A 715 46.64 -8.31 12.96
N GLU A 716 45.76 -7.34 12.70
CA GLU A 716 46.14 -5.91 12.61
C GLU A 716 46.76 -5.40 13.91
N VAL A 717 46.18 -5.74 15.06
CA VAL A 717 46.67 -5.32 16.39
C VAL A 717 47.98 -6.02 16.75
N SER A 718 48.12 -7.30 16.40
CA SER A 718 49.36 -8.06 16.66
C SER A 718 50.54 -7.59 15.82
N GLY A 719 50.29 -6.83 14.74
CA GLY A 719 51.31 -6.21 13.90
C GLY A 719 51.70 -4.79 14.30
N LEU A 720 51.09 -4.21 15.35
CA LEU A 720 51.50 -2.93 15.95
C LEU A 720 52.71 -3.12 16.86
#